data_AF-Q6DG17-F1
#
_entry.id   AF-Q6DG17-F1
#
_cell.length_a   1.000
_cell.length_b   1.000
_cell.length_c   1.000
_cell.angle_alpha   90.00
_cell.angle_beta   90.00
_cell.angle_gamma   90.00
#
_symmetry.space_group_name_H-M   'P 1'
#
loop_
_entity.id
_entity.type
_entity.pdbx_description
1 polymer ?
#
loop_
_entity_poly.entity_id
_entity_poly.type
_entity_poly.pdbx_seq_one_letter_code
_entity_poly.pdbx_strand_id
1 'polypeptide(L)'
;MVDCGFRLWRLFLLCLTGLLRWDQCDGQRVVQIQDGPLYRVEGFPFSIFCSVSGFQGSSEQDFEFGVRKKNVEFNIISTKEPDFAFARFSKRVKQKEIEIERLTGSSALLRIKKAMMDDAGQIFCHTPSTDPRLFGVYEAETTLNVIPDTLTASYSGSPTQSLFESDPLQLECQVYSETFQHTHLSVTWYVHSVGDEDPRPVITLDRDLTVKPGGGFEDRYHAGLISMDKVEDTTYRLKMPQVQQSDQGKFYCNVVQWIQDSDRTWTEIAHKTSTACDVEIKPIVATDVGSFSVYMKASKESLQEGDALDIRCSVKAQNLPGYFYSVTWMKNGKNVAQIGPSGMLTIFDSYKDRENSAEMRAVKTSLTDYLLTIHSARTEDQGQYQCEVWQESMNEDGTFKRVQKQLSNPETVNITTKESDLAVVMMMKDAVTEGDALQVTCSVSGFKGSLSVSWQHKKDSVDSFSDVTSLTHEGVMKDTGTRYQSRHVQTLHSPAGNFTLEIGEAGLSDSGEYRCIVSEWIIQSNGEMKKTHTQSQQNKVAVRSVESLMKVTLKSREITAPIDSPVKLLCKVERPEVSLAVRWMFRAFNSTAQKDILTIHTAGEITWLTDQRNYQLSVQEQPSSTIFTLIMPRASKRQEGQYQCQVDAYQRGRQKAMKNSNLLAVTIQKPDSKLRLSTLKSRQETTANTDAKIECSILKKTTNSSRFTITWMIGSQMLLNMDLDAVVKYGPAAGVEMDQRIRMTVRQKHTFQLTVHQARTTDSGQYLCEVEEWLQDPLGDWYSLKKLSASTELVVKEQESNLRVQKENQTLNITNLQAGFTADCIIASQSSDKSVFQVTWFKVEEEVTHVIFTAKHDGTLHSALNDKYLVFGRPDATHYKLTVPQTDPTDKGKYYCQVEEWLHTDNTWKRLASDRSGVLSVHVHTEGDSGKQINPLVILLGVTIPLICFLVLIIIILLRREPKRSSEQRKQKDTLWAENNPLYPL
;
A
#
# COMPACT_ATOMS: atom_id res chain seq x y z
N MET A 1 -20.04 -97.39 -45.77
CA MET A 1 -19.06 -97.49 -44.68
C MET A 1 -18.41 -96.11 -44.54
N VAL A 2 -19.01 -95.17 -43.81
CA VAL A 2 -19.59 -95.28 -42.46
C VAL A 2 -18.52 -95.69 -41.46
N ASP A 3 -18.38 -94.85 -40.44
CA ASP A 3 -17.98 -95.20 -39.08
C ASP A 3 -16.62 -95.85 -38.83
N CYS A 4 -15.55 -95.04 -38.88
CA CYS A 4 -14.44 -95.33 -37.96
C CYS A 4 -13.69 -94.12 -37.41
N GLY A 5 -13.62 -92.98 -38.10
CA GLY A 5 -12.87 -91.82 -37.59
C GLY A 5 -13.59 -91.00 -36.51
N PHE A 6 -14.92 -90.90 -36.57
CA PHE A 6 -15.72 -90.02 -35.70
C PHE A 6 -15.80 -90.47 -34.23
N ARG A 7 -15.41 -91.72 -33.91
CA ARG A 7 -15.40 -92.23 -32.52
C ARG A 7 -14.15 -91.85 -31.73
N LEU A 8 -12.99 -91.65 -32.37
CA LEU A 8 -11.77 -91.25 -31.65
C LEU A 8 -11.79 -89.78 -31.21
N TRP A 9 -12.51 -88.92 -31.95
CA TRP A 9 -12.58 -87.49 -31.65
C TRP A 9 -13.55 -87.16 -30.49
N ARG A 10 -14.62 -87.96 -30.33
CA ARG A 10 -15.57 -87.79 -29.20
C ARG A 10 -14.99 -88.21 -27.85
N LEU A 11 -14.09 -89.20 -27.80
CA LEU A 11 -13.42 -89.59 -26.55
C LEU A 11 -12.39 -88.55 -26.07
N PHE A 12 -11.70 -87.87 -27.00
CA PHE A 12 -10.79 -86.79 -26.64
C PHE A 12 -11.53 -85.56 -26.09
N LEU A 13 -12.69 -85.23 -26.66
CA LEU A 13 -13.56 -84.14 -26.16
C LEU A 13 -14.20 -84.45 -24.80
N LEU A 14 -14.50 -85.72 -24.49
CA LEU A 14 -15.03 -86.12 -23.18
C LEU A 14 -13.95 -86.19 -22.08
N CYS A 15 -12.69 -86.42 -22.42
CA CYS A 15 -11.57 -86.30 -21.46
C CYS A 15 -11.20 -84.84 -21.17
N LEU A 16 -11.39 -83.92 -22.12
CA LEU A 16 -11.18 -82.48 -21.91
C LEU A 16 -12.28 -81.81 -21.08
N THR A 17 -13.51 -82.34 -21.07
CA THR A 17 -14.57 -81.86 -20.17
C THR A 17 -14.48 -82.43 -18.75
N GLY A 18 -13.69 -83.49 -18.54
CA GLY A 18 -13.47 -84.13 -17.24
C GLY A 18 -12.33 -83.52 -16.39
N LEU A 19 -11.43 -82.73 -17.00
CA LEU A 19 -10.28 -82.11 -16.32
C LEU A 19 -10.46 -80.62 -15.99
N LEU A 20 -11.66 -80.06 -16.23
CA LEU A 20 -12.02 -78.68 -15.85
C LEU A 20 -13.05 -78.63 -14.72
N ARG A 21 -13.04 -79.63 -13.83
CA ARG A 21 -13.74 -79.55 -12.54
C ARG A 21 -12.69 -79.56 -11.43
N TRP A 22 -12.71 -78.47 -10.67
CA TRP A 22 -11.90 -78.15 -9.49
C TRP A 22 -10.60 -77.40 -9.77
N ASP A 23 -10.76 -76.16 -10.21
CA ASP A 23 -10.08 -75.04 -9.58
C ASP A 23 -11.11 -73.92 -9.46
N GLN A 24 -11.87 -73.94 -8.36
CA GLN A 24 -12.61 -72.77 -7.92
C GLN A 24 -11.56 -71.83 -7.34
N CYS A 25 -10.84 -71.13 -8.24
CA CYS A 25 -10.12 -69.91 -7.87
C CYS A 25 -11.17 -69.01 -7.22
N ASP A 26 -11.05 -68.80 -5.91
CA ASP A 26 -11.80 -67.78 -5.18
C ASP A 26 -11.49 -66.43 -5.84
N GLY A 27 -12.34 -66.04 -6.78
CA GLY A 27 -12.27 -64.75 -7.43
C GLY A 27 -12.45 -63.68 -6.36
N GLN A 28 -11.53 -62.73 -6.30
CA GLN A 28 -11.68 -61.55 -5.46
C GLN A 28 -12.95 -60.79 -5.85
N ARG A 29 -13.76 -60.33 -4.90
CA ARG A 29 -14.95 -59.52 -5.21
C ARG A 29 -14.51 -58.24 -5.92
N VAL A 30 -15.16 -57.90 -7.02
CA VAL A 30 -14.89 -56.66 -7.75
C VAL A 30 -16.22 -56.01 -8.12
N VAL A 31 -16.43 -54.82 -7.60
CA VAL A 31 -17.47 -53.89 -8.06
C VAL A 31 -16.91 -53.08 -9.21
N GLN A 32 -17.72 -52.91 -10.25
CA GLN A 32 -17.42 -52.07 -11.39
C GLN A 32 -18.59 -51.10 -11.62
N ILE A 33 -18.26 -49.87 -11.96
CA ILE A 33 -19.21 -48.84 -12.36
C ILE A 33 -18.81 -48.36 -13.76
N GLN A 34 -19.74 -47.76 -14.50
CA GLN A 34 -19.47 -47.22 -15.82
C GLN A 34 -18.27 -46.27 -15.84
N ASP A 35 -17.35 -46.49 -16.78
CA ASP A 35 -16.08 -45.74 -16.89
C ASP A 35 -16.32 -44.26 -17.22
N GLY A 36 -15.70 -43.37 -16.46
CA GLY A 36 -15.80 -41.92 -16.61
C GLY A 36 -14.52 -41.26 -17.14
N PRO A 37 -14.54 -39.92 -17.35
CA PRO A 37 -15.60 -38.98 -16.98
C PRO A 37 -16.82 -39.07 -17.90
N LEU A 38 -18.02 -39.06 -17.30
CA LEU A 38 -19.31 -39.03 -17.99
C LEU A 38 -19.81 -37.59 -18.14
N TYR A 39 -20.40 -37.25 -19.29
CA TYR A 39 -21.01 -35.94 -19.54
C TYR A 39 -22.48 -36.10 -19.91
N ARG A 40 -23.38 -35.43 -19.18
CA ARG A 40 -24.84 -35.48 -19.39
C ARG A 40 -25.40 -34.07 -19.44
N VAL A 41 -26.39 -33.83 -20.28
CA VAL A 41 -26.97 -32.49 -20.45
C VAL A 41 -28.10 -32.28 -19.44
N GLU A 42 -28.12 -31.10 -18.82
CA GLU A 42 -29.18 -30.69 -17.90
C GLU A 42 -30.56 -30.82 -18.56
N GLY A 43 -31.52 -31.38 -17.81
CA GLY A 43 -32.90 -31.55 -18.29
C GLY A 43 -33.17 -32.88 -19.00
N PHE A 44 -32.15 -33.62 -19.42
CA PHE A 44 -32.30 -34.89 -20.13
C PHE A 44 -32.11 -36.11 -19.20
N PRO A 45 -32.70 -37.27 -19.55
CA PRO A 45 -32.54 -38.50 -18.78
C PRO A 45 -31.16 -39.13 -19.01
N PHE A 46 -30.64 -39.82 -18.01
CA PHE A 46 -29.45 -40.66 -18.17
C PHE A 46 -29.45 -41.86 -17.22
N SER A 47 -28.56 -42.81 -17.49
CA SER A 47 -28.31 -43.93 -16.60
C SER A 47 -26.82 -44.19 -16.37
N ILE A 48 -26.51 -44.80 -15.21
CA ILE A 48 -25.16 -45.23 -14.82
C ILE A 48 -25.23 -46.70 -14.42
N PHE A 49 -24.43 -47.52 -15.08
CA PHE A 49 -24.35 -48.96 -14.83
C PHE A 49 -23.43 -49.30 -13.66
N CYS A 50 -23.81 -50.31 -12.87
CA CYS A 50 -22.95 -50.92 -11.86
C CYS A 50 -23.12 -52.45 -11.84
N SER A 51 -22.03 -53.18 -11.69
CA SER A 51 -22.01 -54.63 -11.56
C SER A 51 -21.04 -55.09 -10.49
N VAL A 52 -21.24 -56.32 -10.02
CA VAL A 52 -20.33 -56.99 -9.08
C VAL A 52 -20.06 -58.40 -9.55
N SER A 53 -18.82 -58.85 -9.39
CA SER A 53 -18.36 -60.20 -9.72
C SER A 53 -17.44 -60.73 -8.60
N GLY A 54 -17.12 -62.03 -8.62
CA GLY A 54 -16.22 -62.63 -7.61
C GLY A 54 -16.80 -62.70 -6.20
N PHE A 55 -18.12 -62.75 -6.04
CA PHE A 55 -18.78 -62.92 -4.74
C PHE A 55 -19.09 -64.41 -4.48
N GLN A 56 -19.07 -64.79 -3.20
CA GLN A 56 -19.35 -66.16 -2.72
C GLN A 56 -20.74 -66.28 -2.05
N GLY A 57 -21.37 -65.15 -1.71
CA GLY A 57 -22.66 -65.05 -1.06
C GLY A 57 -23.86 -65.30 -1.99
N SER A 58 -24.98 -64.65 -1.66
CA SER A 58 -26.24 -64.75 -2.44
C SER A 58 -26.04 -64.45 -3.93
N SER A 59 -26.78 -65.13 -4.82
CA SER A 59 -26.79 -64.76 -6.25
C SER A 59 -27.41 -63.38 -6.51
N GLU A 60 -28.20 -62.88 -5.55
CA GLU A 60 -28.74 -61.53 -5.55
C GLU A 60 -27.94 -60.65 -4.58
N GLN A 61 -27.31 -59.61 -5.11
CA GLN A 61 -26.52 -58.62 -4.38
C GLN A 61 -27.30 -57.31 -4.24
N ASP A 62 -27.03 -56.55 -3.18
CA ASP A 62 -27.60 -55.23 -2.99
C ASP A 62 -26.70 -54.13 -3.55
N PHE A 63 -27.30 -53.04 -4.02
CA PHE A 63 -26.63 -51.91 -4.64
C PHE A 63 -27.04 -50.60 -3.97
N GLU A 64 -26.05 -49.79 -3.65
CA GLU A 64 -26.19 -48.49 -3.01
C GLU A 64 -25.44 -47.46 -3.85
N PHE A 65 -26.18 -46.49 -4.41
CA PHE A 65 -25.58 -45.38 -5.14
C PHE A 65 -25.49 -44.15 -4.25
N GLY A 66 -24.36 -43.46 -4.32
CA GLY A 66 -24.15 -42.18 -3.65
C GLY A 66 -23.31 -41.24 -4.50
N VAL A 67 -23.20 -39.99 -4.03
CA VAL A 67 -22.35 -38.97 -4.64
C VAL A 67 -21.45 -38.32 -3.61
N ARG A 68 -20.17 -38.19 -3.95
CA ARG A 68 -19.17 -37.39 -3.22
C ARG A 68 -19.03 -36.01 -3.84
N LYS A 69 -19.21 -34.98 -3.01
CA LYS A 69 -18.93 -33.58 -3.36
C LYS A 69 -18.09 -32.93 -2.29
N LYS A 70 -16.93 -32.37 -2.66
CA LYS A 70 -16.00 -31.72 -1.71
C LYS A 70 -15.69 -32.61 -0.49
N ASN A 71 -15.50 -33.91 -0.72
CA ASN A 71 -15.27 -34.95 0.29
C ASN A 71 -16.43 -35.18 1.28
N VAL A 72 -17.66 -34.77 0.94
CA VAL A 72 -18.88 -35.12 1.69
C VAL A 72 -19.69 -36.11 0.87
N GLU A 73 -20.08 -37.23 1.50
CA GLU A 73 -20.90 -38.28 0.91
C GLU A 73 -22.39 -38.01 1.10
N PHE A 74 -23.16 -38.19 0.03
CA PHE A 74 -24.61 -38.11 0.03
C PHE A 74 -25.20 -39.37 -0.61
N ASN A 75 -25.99 -40.10 0.16
CA ASN A 75 -26.69 -41.30 -0.31
C ASN A 75 -27.80 -40.92 -1.29
N ILE A 76 -27.84 -41.58 -2.47
CA ILE A 76 -28.85 -41.33 -3.51
C ILE A 76 -29.98 -42.35 -3.40
N ILE A 77 -29.70 -43.65 -3.56
CA ILE A 77 -30.72 -44.72 -3.58
C ILE A 77 -30.09 -46.09 -3.27
N SER A 78 -30.87 -46.99 -2.66
CA SER A 78 -30.45 -48.36 -2.30
C SER A 78 -31.50 -49.38 -2.73
N THR A 79 -31.08 -50.59 -3.10
CA THR A 79 -32.00 -51.74 -3.29
C THR A 79 -32.46 -52.36 -1.97
N LYS A 80 -31.72 -52.14 -0.88
CA LYS A 80 -31.93 -52.79 0.42
C LYS A 80 -32.73 -51.91 1.38
N GLU A 81 -32.43 -50.62 1.41
CA GLU A 81 -32.98 -49.67 2.38
C GLU A 81 -33.88 -48.62 1.71
N PRO A 82 -35.21 -48.64 1.96
CA PRO A 82 -36.14 -47.69 1.33
C PRO A 82 -35.92 -46.22 1.71
N ASP A 83 -35.43 -45.95 2.94
CA ASP A 83 -35.17 -44.60 3.47
C ASP A 83 -33.69 -44.18 3.36
N PHE A 84 -32.93 -44.80 2.47
CA PHE A 84 -31.49 -44.56 2.28
C PHE A 84 -31.14 -43.15 1.77
N ALA A 85 -32.02 -42.55 0.97
CA ALA A 85 -31.74 -41.31 0.25
C ALA A 85 -31.58 -40.11 1.20
N PHE A 86 -30.48 -39.36 1.05
CA PHE A 86 -30.28 -38.10 1.77
C PHE A 86 -31.37 -37.08 1.41
N ALA A 87 -31.65 -36.12 2.31
CA ALA A 87 -32.78 -35.19 2.18
C ALA A 87 -32.91 -34.55 0.78
N ARG A 88 -31.79 -34.21 0.15
CA ARG A 88 -31.73 -33.61 -1.20
C ARG A 88 -32.23 -34.50 -2.33
N PHE A 89 -32.08 -35.82 -2.23
CA PHE A 89 -32.51 -36.81 -3.23
C PHE A 89 -33.83 -37.47 -2.86
N SER A 90 -34.19 -37.49 -1.57
CA SER A 90 -35.37 -38.18 -1.03
C SER A 90 -36.67 -37.87 -1.76
N LYS A 91 -36.90 -36.60 -2.13
CA LYS A 91 -38.11 -36.18 -2.87
C LYS A 91 -38.15 -36.79 -4.27
N ARG A 92 -37.03 -36.75 -5.00
CA ARG A 92 -36.91 -37.25 -6.38
C ARG A 92 -37.01 -38.77 -6.43
N VAL A 93 -36.48 -39.48 -5.44
CA VAL A 93 -36.65 -40.93 -5.30
C VAL A 93 -38.12 -41.29 -5.05
N LYS A 94 -38.80 -40.60 -4.11
CA LYS A 94 -40.24 -40.82 -3.83
C LYS A 94 -41.14 -40.55 -5.03
N GLN A 95 -40.77 -39.58 -5.86
CA GLN A 95 -41.49 -39.23 -7.10
C GLN A 95 -41.12 -40.12 -8.29
N LYS A 96 -40.25 -41.13 -8.10
CA LYS A 96 -39.72 -41.98 -9.18
C LYS A 96 -39.04 -41.18 -10.29
N GLU A 97 -38.36 -40.08 -9.94
CA GLU A 97 -37.48 -39.34 -10.86
C GLU A 97 -36.06 -39.90 -10.84
N ILE A 98 -35.64 -40.43 -9.69
CA ILE A 98 -34.42 -41.23 -9.53
C ILE A 98 -34.88 -42.64 -9.18
N GLU A 99 -34.48 -43.61 -9.98
CA GLU A 99 -34.84 -45.01 -9.84
C GLU A 99 -33.60 -45.88 -9.93
N ILE A 100 -33.64 -47.03 -9.27
CA ILE A 100 -32.63 -48.08 -9.42
C ILE A 100 -33.31 -49.30 -10.05
N GLU A 101 -32.84 -49.70 -11.22
CA GLU A 101 -33.35 -50.85 -11.93
C GLU A 101 -32.36 -52.01 -11.78
N ARG A 102 -32.82 -53.11 -11.21
CA ARG A 102 -32.03 -54.35 -11.16
C ARG A 102 -32.07 -55.02 -12.54
N LEU A 103 -30.92 -55.13 -13.20
CA LEU A 103 -30.80 -55.79 -14.50
C LEU A 103 -30.61 -57.31 -14.34
N THR A 104 -29.76 -57.71 -13.40
CA THR A 104 -29.53 -59.11 -13.01
C THR A 104 -29.34 -59.20 -11.49
N GLY A 105 -29.19 -60.40 -10.94
CA GLY A 105 -28.85 -60.57 -9.52
C GLY A 105 -27.55 -59.83 -9.11
N SER A 106 -26.64 -59.61 -10.05
CA SER A 106 -25.32 -59.01 -9.82
C SER A 106 -25.06 -57.74 -10.63
N SER A 107 -26.10 -57.07 -11.14
CA SER A 107 -25.96 -55.77 -11.82
C SER A 107 -27.21 -54.90 -11.68
N ALA A 108 -27.01 -53.60 -11.55
CA ALA A 108 -28.06 -52.59 -11.44
C ALA A 108 -27.74 -51.35 -12.29
N LEU A 109 -28.79 -50.60 -12.61
CA LEU A 109 -28.74 -49.37 -13.38
C LEU A 109 -29.38 -48.25 -12.57
N LEU A 110 -28.59 -47.23 -12.22
CA LEU A 110 -29.13 -45.98 -11.69
C LEU A 110 -29.75 -45.20 -12.86
N ARG A 111 -31.04 -44.87 -12.79
CA ARG A 111 -31.76 -44.07 -13.78
C ARG A 111 -32.18 -42.74 -13.18
N ILE A 112 -31.81 -41.65 -13.83
CA ILE A 112 -32.25 -40.30 -13.49
C ILE A 112 -33.02 -39.74 -14.68
N LYS A 113 -34.33 -39.49 -14.50
CA LYS A 113 -35.22 -39.04 -15.58
C LYS A 113 -34.93 -37.62 -16.06
N LYS A 114 -34.34 -36.80 -15.18
CA LYS A 114 -34.01 -35.41 -15.46
C LYS A 114 -32.72 -35.03 -14.73
N ALA A 115 -31.63 -34.88 -15.47
CA ALA A 115 -30.36 -34.40 -14.93
C ALA A 115 -30.50 -32.97 -14.40
N MET A 116 -29.92 -32.71 -13.24
CA MET A 116 -29.78 -31.36 -12.66
C MET A 116 -28.30 -31.05 -12.49
N MET A 117 -27.89 -29.78 -12.59
CA MET A 117 -26.49 -29.38 -12.33
C MET A 117 -26.00 -29.89 -10.96
N ASP A 118 -26.91 -29.97 -10.00
CA ASP A 118 -26.64 -30.45 -8.66
C ASP A 118 -26.58 -31.99 -8.52
N ASP A 119 -26.67 -32.75 -9.63
CA ASP A 119 -26.36 -34.19 -9.67
C ASP A 119 -24.87 -34.45 -9.93
N ALA A 120 -24.14 -33.46 -10.45
CA ALA A 120 -22.72 -33.59 -10.79
C ALA A 120 -21.83 -33.87 -9.56
N GLY A 121 -20.85 -34.76 -9.69
CA GLY A 121 -19.93 -35.16 -8.63
C GLY A 121 -19.27 -36.51 -8.90
N GLN A 122 -18.58 -37.05 -7.89
CA GLN A 122 -18.05 -38.42 -7.92
C GLN A 122 -19.16 -39.38 -7.51
N ILE A 123 -19.77 -40.06 -8.49
CA ILE A 123 -20.80 -41.06 -8.26
C ILE A 123 -20.11 -42.36 -7.86
N PHE A 124 -20.49 -42.93 -6.74
CA PHE A 124 -20.01 -44.23 -6.31
C PHE A 124 -21.16 -45.24 -6.25
N CYS A 125 -20.83 -46.48 -6.55
CA CYS A 125 -21.69 -47.64 -6.37
C CYS A 125 -21.03 -48.56 -5.35
N HIS A 126 -21.67 -48.72 -4.20
CA HIS A 126 -21.28 -49.64 -3.15
C HIS A 126 -22.20 -50.87 -3.19
N THR A 127 -21.64 -52.04 -2.91
CA THR A 127 -22.43 -53.27 -2.79
C THR A 127 -22.14 -53.92 -1.44
N PRO A 128 -23.09 -53.91 -0.48
CA PRO A 128 -22.89 -54.54 0.81
C PRO A 128 -22.51 -56.02 0.70
N SER A 129 -21.55 -56.47 1.51
CA SER A 129 -21.11 -57.87 1.47
C SER A 129 -22.20 -58.84 1.89
N THR A 130 -22.44 -59.85 1.08
CA THR A 130 -23.18 -61.07 1.45
C THR A 130 -22.23 -62.27 1.62
N ASP A 131 -20.93 -62.03 1.48
CA ASP A 131 -19.88 -63.05 1.50
C ASP A 131 -19.50 -63.41 2.96
N PRO A 132 -19.14 -64.67 3.25
CA PRO A 132 -18.70 -65.10 4.57
C PRO A 132 -17.35 -64.49 5.00
N ARG A 133 -16.55 -63.99 4.04
CA ARG A 133 -15.29 -63.27 4.28
C ARG A 133 -15.26 -62.00 3.43
N LEU A 134 -14.83 -60.89 4.02
CA LEU A 134 -14.60 -59.63 3.30
C LEU A 134 -13.31 -59.73 2.50
N PHE A 135 -13.39 -60.00 1.20
CA PHE A 135 -12.22 -60.15 0.32
C PHE A 135 -12.48 -59.58 -1.08
N GLY A 136 -12.05 -58.33 -1.29
CA GLY A 136 -12.18 -57.65 -2.57
C GLY A 136 -12.47 -56.16 -2.49
N VAL A 137 -12.89 -55.60 -3.61
CA VAL A 137 -13.31 -54.20 -3.79
C VAL A 137 -14.84 -54.17 -3.78
N TYR A 138 -15.41 -53.48 -2.79
CA TYR A 138 -16.85 -53.40 -2.54
C TYR A 138 -17.49 -52.10 -3.07
N GLU A 139 -16.68 -51.20 -3.63
CA GLU A 139 -17.12 -49.93 -4.17
C GLU A 139 -16.32 -49.58 -5.43
N ALA A 140 -17.00 -49.01 -6.42
CA ALA A 140 -16.35 -48.35 -7.55
C ALA A 140 -16.96 -46.96 -7.77
N GLU A 141 -16.16 -46.03 -8.29
CA GLU A 141 -16.55 -44.64 -8.51
C GLU A 141 -16.28 -44.14 -9.93
N THR A 142 -17.09 -43.19 -10.38
CA THR A 142 -16.97 -42.51 -11.67
C THR A 142 -17.30 -41.03 -11.53
N THR A 143 -16.76 -40.19 -12.41
CA THR A 143 -17.03 -38.74 -12.38
C THR A 143 -18.19 -38.41 -13.31
N LEU A 144 -19.27 -37.86 -12.76
CA LEU A 144 -20.41 -37.34 -13.53
C LEU A 144 -20.32 -35.82 -13.64
N ASN A 145 -20.23 -35.32 -14.87
CA ASN A 145 -20.36 -33.92 -15.21
C ASN A 145 -21.74 -33.66 -15.81
N VAL A 146 -22.43 -32.64 -15.30
CA VAL A 146 -23.67 -32.14 -15.89
C VAL A 146 -23.38 -30.82 -16.59
N ILE A 147 -23.72 -30.73 -17.87
CA ILE A 147 -23.43 -29.60 -18.76
C ILE A 147 -24.74 -28.91 -19.19
N PRO A 148 -24.72 -27.60 -19.50
CA PRO A 148 -25.93 -26.90 -19.94
C PRO A 148 -26.42 -27.39 -21.31
N ASP A 149 -27.73 -27.29 -21.54
CA ASP A 149 -28.35 -27.58 -22.84
C ASP A 149 -28.05 -26.45 -23.85
N THR A 150 -27.22 -26.76 -24.84
CA THR A 150 -26.86 -25.85 -25.94
C THR A 150 -27.46 -26.24 -27.28
N LEU A 151 -28.24 -27.34 -27.34
CA LEU A 151 -28.76 -27.87 -28.59
C LEU A 151 -30.01 -27.09 -29.02
N THR A 152 -30.04 -26.61 -30.25
CA THR A 152 -31.22 -25.99 -30.85
C THR A 152 -31.54 -26.61 -32.20
N ALA A 153 -32.84 -26.70 -32.51
CA ALA A 153 -33.35 -27.17 -33.78
C ALA A 153 -34.51 -26.26 -34.20
N SER A 154 -34.38 -25.60 -35.35
CA SER A 154 -35.38 -24.68 -35.88
C SER A 154 -35.63 -24.93 -37.36
N TYR A 155 -36.90 -25.05 -37.73
CA TYR A 155 -37.30 -25.09 -39.12
C TYR A 155 -37.32 -23.66 -39.68
N SER A 156 -36.66 -23.44 -40.83
CA SER A 156 -36.45 -22.10 -41.41
C SER A 156 -37.52 -21.67 -42.42
N GLY A 157 -38.45 -22.56 -42.80
CA GLY A 157 -39.46 -22.30 -43.82
C GLY A 157 -40.82 -21.84 -43.29
N SER A 158 -41.80 -21.74 -44.19
CA SER A 158 -43.19 -21.38 -43.84
C SER A 158 -43.89 -22.50 -43.08
N PRO A 159 -44.72 -22.18 -42.06
CA PRO A 159 -45.40 -23.17 -41.22
C PRO A 159 -46.48 -23.98 -41.96
N THR A 160 -46.89 -23.55 -43.15
CA THR A 160 -47.84 -24.25 -44.01
C THR A 160 -47.42 -24.10 -45.47
N GLN A 161 -47.53 -25.18 -46.26
CA GLN A 161 -47.30 -25.20 -47.70
C GLN A 161 -48.47 -25.90 -48.39
N SER A 162 -49.01 -25.28 -49.45
CA SER A 162 -50.10 -25.84 -50.26
C SER A 162 -49.55 -26.08 -51.67
N LEU A 163 -49.39 -27.34 -52.02
CA LEU A 163 -48.72 -27.81 -53.24
C LEU A 163 -49.73 -28.56 -54.13
N PHE A 164 -49.49 -28.64 -55.43
CA PHE A 164 -50.21 -29.58 -56.30
C PHE A 164 -49.47 -30.91 -56.40
N GLU A 165 -50.19 -31.97 -56.75
CA GLU A 165 -49.56 -33.26 -57.03
C GLU A 165 -48.45 -33.11 -58.10
N SER A 166 -47.31 -33.78 -57.88
CA SER A 166 -46.07 -33.65 -58.68
C SER A 166 -45.26 -32.34 -58.50
N ASP A 167 -45.69 -31.42 -57.64
CA ASP A 167 -44.85 -30.28 -57.25
C ASP A 167 -43.66 -30.72 -56.39
N PRO A 168 -42.53 -29.99 -56.40
CA PRO A 168 -41.39 -30.27 -55.53
C PRO A 168 -41.60 -29.74 -54.10
N LEU A 169 -41.21 -30.51 -53.09
CA LEU A 169 -41.14 -30.10 -51.68
C LEU A 169 -39.69 -30.07 -51.21
N GLN A 170 -39.31 -28.97 -50.55
CA GLN A 170 -38.01 -28.80 -49.92
C GLN A 170 -38.19 -28.19 -48.53
N LEU A 171 -37.62 -28.83 -47.51
CA LEU A 171 -37.68 -28.38 -46.12
C LEU A 171 -36.28 -28.31 -45.52
N GLU A 172 -35.99 -27.25 -44.78
CA GLU A 172 -34.67 -27.01 -44.19
C GLU A 172 -34.77 -26.87 -42.67
N CYS A 173 -33.91 -27.61 -41.97
CA CYS A 173 -33.79 -27.62 -40.52
C CYS A 173 -32.41 -27.09 -40.14
N GLN A 174 -32.39 -25.98 -39.42
CA GLN A 174 -31.20 -25.38 -38.85
C GLN A 174 -30.95 -25.97 -37.46
N VAL A 175 -29.74 -26.45 -37.25
CA VAL A 175 -29.32 -27.17 -36.06
C VAL A 175 -28.04 -26.56 -35.55
N TYR A 176 -28.02 -26.19 -34.27
CA TYR A 176 -26.87 -25.58 -33.63
C TYR A 176 -26.57 -26.25 -32.29
N SER A 177 -25.28 -26.40 -31.97
CA SER A 177 -24.81 -26.91 -30.68
C SER A 177 -23.46 -26.28 -30.32
N GLU A 178 -23.35 -25.73 -29.11
CA GLU A 178 -22.11 -25.16 -28.54
C GLU A 178 -21.50 -26.04 -27.44
N THR A 179 -21.76 -27.34 -27.48
CA THR A 179 -21.21 -28.25 -26.48
C THR A 179 -19.68 -28.31 -26.60
N PHE A 180 -18.98 -28.09 -25.48
CA PHE A 180 -17.51 -28.11 -25.43
C PHE A 180 -16.89 -29.51 -25.53
N GLN A 181 -17.71 -30.56 -25.44
CA GLN A 181 -17.31 -31.95 -25.64
C GLN A 181 -17.42 -32.34 -27.12
N HIS A 182 -16.61 -33.32 -27.54
CA HIS A 182 -16.73 -33.87 -28.89
C HIS A 182 -18.00 -34.71 -29.02
N THR A 183 -19.01 -34.16 -29.68
CA THR A 183 -20.33 -34.80 -29.85
C THR A 183 -20.70 -34.94 -31.32
N HIS A 184 -21.52 -35.94 -31.64
CA HIS A 184 -22.05 -36.17 -32.97
C HIS A 184 -23.55 -35.86 -33.02
N LEU A 185 -24.03 -35.36 -34.15
CA LEU A 185 -25.45 -35.07 -34.37
C LEU A 185 -26.03 -36.10 -35.34
N SER A 186 -27.25 -36.54 -35.05
CA SER A 186 -28.10 -37.24 -36.01
C SER A 186 -29.40 -36.46 -36.22
N VAL A 187 -29.86 -36.38 -37.46
CA VAL A 187 -31.06 -35.63 -37.85
C VAL A 187 -32.02 -36.54 -38.59
N THR A 188 -33.26 -36.60 -38.12
CA THR A 188 -34.33 -37.37 -38.76
C THR A 188 -35.48 -36.45 -39.12
N TRP A 189 -35.91 -36.47 -40.38
CA TRP A 189 -37.18 -35.87 -40.78
C TRP A 189 -38.32 -36.84 -40.50
N TYR A 190 -39.34 -36.36 -39.82
CA TYR A 190 -40.58 -37.08 -39.55
C TYR A 190 -41.73 -36.44 -40.31
N VAL A 191 -42.69 -37.27 -40.72
CA VAL A 191 -44.02 -36.85 -41.16
C VAL A 191 -45.06 -37.43 -40.23
N HIS A 192 -45.99 -36.58 -39.81
CA HIS A 192 -47.20 -37.00 -39.10
C HIS A 192 -48.40 -36.75 -40.01
N SER A 193 -48.81 -37.82 -40.70
CA SER A 193 -49.93 -37.79 -41.64
C SER A 193 -51.27 -37.70 -40.90
N VAL A 194 -52.26 -37.13 -41.57
CA VAL A 194 -53.62 -37.01 -41.02
C VAL A 194 -54.25 -38.41 -40.96
N GLY A 195 -54.30 -39.01 -39.77
CA GLY A 195 -54.89 -40.34 -39.52
C GLY A 195 -53.93 -41.38 -38.93
N ASP A 196 -52.62 -41.10 -38.85
CA ASP A 196 -51.64 -41.96 -38.18
C ASP A 196 -51.62 -41.68 -36.66
N GLU A 197 -51.50 -42.72 -35.82
CA GLU A 197 -51.30 -42.54 -34.36
C GLU A 197 -49.91 -42.00 -34.05
N ASP A 198 -48.88 -42.49 -34.74
CA ASP A 198 -47.48 -42.15 -34.49
C ASP A 198 -46.82 -41.48 -35.72
N PRO A 199 -45.85 -40.56 -35.51
CA PRO A 199 -45.08 -39.97 -36.59
C PRO A 199 -44.13 -40.99 -37.24
N ARG A 200 -44.03 -40.97 -38.58
CA ARG A 200 -43.19 -41.87 -39.36
C ARG A 200 -41.88 -41.19 -39.79
N PRO A 201 -40.70 -41.82 -39.64
CA PRO A 201 -39.46 -41.26 -40.16
C PRO A 201 -39.50 -41.30 -41.70
N VAL A 202 -39.09 -40.21 -42.33
CA VAL A 202 -38.97 -40.08 -43.79
C VAL A 202 -37.54 -40.43 -44.21
N ILE A 203 -36.56 -39.78 -43.59
CA ILE A 203 -35.13 -39.97 -43.87
C ILE A 203 -34.31 -39.54 -42.65
N THR A 204 -33.22 -40.27 -42.37
CA THR A 204 -32.32 -40.03 -41.24
C THR A 204 -30.89 -39.89 -41.73
N LEU A 205 -30.15 -38.92 -41.19
CA LEU A 205 -28.69 -38.86 -41.21
C LEU A 205 -28.24 -39.28 -39.83
N ASP A 206 -27.58 -40.43 -39.73
CA ASP A 206 -27.13 -40.93 -38.44
C ASP A 206 -25.82 -40.26 -37.97
N ARG A 207 -25.38 -40.63 -36.76
CA ARG A 207 -24.17 -40.11 -36.11
C ARG A 207 -22.89 -40.28 -36.96
N ASP A 208 -22.90 -41.28 -37.85
CA ASP A 208 -21.76 -41.68 -38.69
C ASP A 208 -21.85 -41.02 -40.07
N LEU A 209 -22.74 -40.02 -40.23
CA LEU A 209 -23.02 -39.30 -41.47
C LEU A 209 -23.56 -40.20 -42.59
N THR A 210 -24.22 -41.30 -42.24
CA THR A 210 -24.86 -42.21 -43.18
C THR A 210 -26.35 -41.87 -43.31
N VAL A 211 -26.81 -41.70 -44.55
CA VAL A 211 -28.22 -41.44 -44.86
C VAL A 211 -28.98 -42.75 -44.97
N LYS A 212 -30.11 -42.86 -44.25
CA LYS A 212 -30.99 -44.03 -44.22
C LYS A 212 -32.45 -43.60 -44.48
N PRO A 213 -33.16 -44.22 -45.43
CA PRO A 213 -34.59 -43.98 -45.62
C PRO A 213 -35.39 -44.53 -44.44
N GLY A 214 -36.52 -43.89 -44.13
CA GLY A 214 -37.48 -44.41 -43.17
C GLY A 214 -38.49 -45.37 -43.81
N GLY A 215 -39.19 -46.11 -42.96
CA GLY A 215 -40.14 -47.15 -43.37
C GLY A 215 -41.27 -46.61 -44.26
N GLY A 216 -41.40 -47.16 -45.46
CA GLY A 216 -42.39 -46.73 -46.48
C GLY A 216 -41.86 -45.71 -47.49
N PHE A 217 -40.60 -45.28 -47.36
CA PHE A 217 -39.94 -44.31 -48.25
C PHE A 217 -38.75 -44.89 -49.02
N GLU A 218 -38.44 -46.18 -48.83
CA GLU A 218 -37.25 -46.84 -49.38
C GLU A 218 -37.22 -46.82 -50.90
N ASP A 219 -38.28 -47.23 -51.58
CA ASP A 219 -38.32 -47.29 -53.06
C ASP A 219 -38.13 -45.89 -53.67
N ARG A 220 -38.72 -44.87 -53.04
CA ARG A 220 -38.61 -43.47 -53.47
C ARG A 220 -37.22 -42.90 -53.22
N TYR A 221 -36.57 -43.29 -52.13
CA TYR A 221 -35.17 -42.96 -51.88
C TYR A 221 -34.24 -43.57 -52.95
N HIS A 222 -34.39 -44.87 -53.27
CA HIS A 222 -33.58 -45.53 -54.30
C HIS A 222 -33.83 -44.96 -55.71
N ALA A 223 -35.03 -44.46 -55.98
CA ALA A 223 -35.38 -43.77 -57.22
C ALA A 223 -34.88 -42.31 -57.29
N GLY A 224 -34.24 -41.79 -56.23
CA GLY A 224 -33.80 -40.38 -56.16
C GLY A 224 -34.96 -39.38 -55.98
N LEU A 225 -36.15 -39.86 -55.61
CA LEU A 225 -37.35 -39.05 -55.36
C LEU A 225 -37.45 -38.56 -53.91
N ILE A 226 -36.56 -39.02 -53.04
CA ILE A 226 -36.36 -38.51 -51.68
C ILE A 226 -34.85 -38.47 -51.43
N SER A 227 -34.35 -37.33 -50.96
CA SER A 227 -32.96 -37.17 -50.59
C SER A 227 -32.82 -36.21 -49.43
N MET A 228 -31.68 -36.29 -48.75
CA MET A 228 -31.31 -35.32 -47.72
C MET A 228 -29.89 -34.83 -47.94
N ASP A 229 -29.72 -33.52 -47.92
CA ASP A 229 -28.41 -32.87 -48.01
C ASP A 229 -28.05 -32.25 -46.67
N LYS A 230 -26.78 -32.37 -46.27
CA LYS A 230 -26.14 -31.42 -45.36
C LYS A 230 -25.59 -30.27 -46.22
N VAL A 231 -26.26 -29.12 -46.21
CA VAL A 231 -25.97 -27.99 -47.12
C VAL A 231 -24.82 -27.15 -46.60
N GLU A 232 -24.83 -26.94 -45.30
CA GLU A 232 -23.86 -26.18 -44.51
C GLU A 232 -23.59 -26.95 -43.21
N ASP A 233 -22.72 -26.46 -42.34
CA ASP A 233 -22.41 -27.18 -41.10
C ASP A 233 -23.61 -27.37 -40.15
N THR A 234 -24.62 -26.52 -40.28
CA THR A 234 -25.80 -26.45 -39.41
C THR A 234 -27.12 -26.74 -40.13
N THR A 235 -27.15 -26.83 -41.46
CA THR A 235 -28.41 -26.89 -42.23
C THR A 235 -28.61 -28.25 -42.88
N TYR A 236 -29.70 -28.92 -42.50
CA TYR A 236 -30.12 -30.23 -42.99
C TYR A 236 -31.39 -30.10 -43.82
N ARG A 237 -31.32 -30.50 -45.10
CA ARG A 237 -32.36 -30.24 -46.08
C ARG A 237 -33.00 -31.53 -46.60
N LEU A 238 -34.30 -31.70 -46.40
CA LEU A 238 -35.12 -32.71 -47.08
C LEU A 238 -35.51 -32.22 -48.48
N LYS A 239 -35.39 -33.08 -49.49
CA LYS A 239 -35.84 -32.84 -50.87
C LYS A 239 -36.73 -33.97 -51.35
N MET A 240 -37.90 -33.62 -51.87
CA MET A 240 -38.84 -34.50 -52.54
C MET A 240 -39.23 -33.85 -53.87
N PRO A 241 -38.59 -34.20 -55.01
CA PRO A 241 -38.81 -33.54 -56.29
C PRO A 241 -40.25 -33.64 -56.82
N GLN A 242 -41.00 -34.63 -56.35
CA GLN A 242 -42.39 -34.88 -56.72
C GLN A 242 -43.16 -35.37 -55.49
N VAL A 243 -44.07 -34.54 -54.97
CA VAL A 243 -44.98 -34.92 -53.88
C VAL A 243 -46.18 -35.70 -54.40
N GLN A 244 -46.64 -36.65 -53.60
CA GLN A 244 -47.81 -37.49 -53.85
C GLN A 244 -48.87 -37.23 -52.79
N GLN A 245 -50.14 -37.53 -53.06
CA GLN A 245 -51.23 -37.31 -52.09
C GLN A 245 -50.98 -37.97 -50.72
N SER A 246 -50.23 -39.08 -50.68
CA SER A 246 -49.83 -39.79 -49.45
C SER A 246 -48.81 -39.04 -48.58
N ASP A 247 -48.14 -38.03 -49.12
CA ASP A 247 -47.16 -37.20 -48.40
C ASP A 247 -47.81 -36.11 -47.54
N GLN A 248 -49.13 -35.95 -47.62
CA GLN A 248 -49.85 -34.95 -46.83
C GLN A 248 -49.68 -35.19 -45.32
N GLY A 249 -49.29 -34.14 -44.60
CA GLY A 249 -49.04 -34.22 -43.16
C GLY A 249 -48.14 -33.12 -42.63
N LYS A 250 -47.83 -33.21 -41.34
CA LYS A 250 -46.95 -32.29 -40.64
C LYS A 250 -45.52 -32.82 -40.64
N PHE A 251 -44.62 -32.10 -41.29
CA PHE A 251 -43.20 -32.42 -41.35
C PHE A 251 -42.41 -31.67 -40.29
N TYR A 252 -41.50 -32.34 -39.60
CA TYR A 252 -40.59 -31.70 -38.65
C TYR A 252 -39.28 -32.48 -38.58
N CYS A 253 -38.20 -31.82 -38.14
CA CYS A 253 -36.93 -32.49 -37.88
C CYS A 253 -36.79 -32.81 -36.39
N ASN A 254 -36.28 -33.99 -36.08
CA ASN A 254 -35.81 -34.37 -34.75
C ASN A 254 -34.28 -34.50 -34.79
N VAL A 255 -33.62 -33.80 -33.88
CA VAL A 255 -32.16 -33.76 -33.76
C VAL A 255 -31.77 -34.44 -32.46
N VAL A 256 -30.81 -35.35 -32.54
CA VAL A 256 -30.25 -36.04 -31.38
C VAL A 256 -28.75 -35.81 -31.33
N GLN A 257 -28.24 -35.43 -30.15
CA GLN A 257 -26.84 -35.24 -29.86
C GLN A 257 -26.29 -36.42 -29.07
N TRP A 258 -25.20 -36.98 -29.56
CA TRP A 258 -24.56 -38.18 -29.07
C TRP A 258 -23.15 -37.87 -28.57
N ILE A 259 -22.78 -38.49 -27.45
CA ILE A 259 -21.39 -38.52 -26.98
C ILE A 259 -20.91 -39.98 -26.97
N GLN A 260 -19.63 -40.18 -27.25
CA GLN A 260 -18.98 -41.44 -27.00
C GLN A 260 -18.39 -41.41 -25.59
N ASP A 261 -18.95 -42.20 -24.67
CA ASP A 261 -18.43 -42.34 -23.31
C ASP A 261 -17.06 -43.06 -23.33
N SER A 262 -16.34 -43.04 -22.20
CA SER A 262 -14.95 -43.56 -22.12
C SER A 262 -14.85 -45.07 -22.39
N ASP A 263 -15.95 -45.80 -22.16
CA ASP A 263 -16.13 -47.23 -22.50
C ASP A 263 -16.42 -47.48 -24.00
N ARG A 264 -16.35 -46.43 -24.84
CA ARG A 264 -16.66 -46.41 -26.28
C ARG A 264 -18.14 -46.61 -26.62
N THR A 265 -19.02 -46.69 -25.63
CA THR A 265 -20.45 -46.73 -25.87
C THR A 265 -20.94 -45.37 -26.30
N TRP A 266 -21.91 -45.35 -27.22
CA TRP A 266 -22.54 -44.11 -27.62
C TRP A 266 -23.80 -43.85 -26.82
N THR A 267 -23.86 -42.69 -26.19
CA THR A 267 -24.96 -42.29 -25.33
C THR A 267 -25.63 -41.04 -25.90
N GLU A 268 -26.95 -41.07 -25.98
CA GLU A 268 -27.75 -39.87 -26.26
C GLU A 268 -27.67 -38.94 -25.04
N ILE A 269 -27.31 -37.68 -25.27
CA ILE A 269 -27.18 -36.70 -24.19
C ILE A 269 -28.20 -35.57 -24.29
N ALA A 270 -28.71 -35.26 -25.48
CA ALA A 270 -29.77 -34.28 -25.69
C ALA A 270 -30.52 -34.56 -27.00
N HIS A 271 -31.78 -34.12 -27.08
CA HIS A 271 -32.55 -34.10 -28.31
C HIS A 271 -33.47 -32.86 -28.40
N LYS A 272 -33.77 -32.42 -29.62
CA LYS A 272 -34.69 -31.31 -29.92
C LYS A 272 -35.51 -31.58 -31.16
N THR A 273 -36.79 -31.20 -31.11
CA THR A 273 -37.71 -31.25 -32.25
C THR A 273 -37.97 -29.84 -32.74
N SER A 274 -37.94 -29.62 -34.05
CA SER A 274 -38.31 -28.32 -34.64
C SER A 274 -39.81 -28.07 -34.59
N THR A 275 -40.20 -26.83 -34.89
CA THR A 275 -41.56 -26.53 -35.35
C THR A 275 -41.89 -27.35 -36.61
N ALA A 276 -43.16 -27.68 -36.77
CA ALA A 276 -43.64 -28.47 -37.91
C ALA A 276 -44.14 -27.58 -39.06
N CYS A 277 -43.96 -28.05 -40.29
CA CYS A 277 -44.56 -27.52 -41.50
C CYS A 277 -45.76 -28.38 -41.90
N ASP A 278 -46.94 -27.79 -41.99
CA ASP A 278 -48.15 -28.45 -42.47
C ASP A 278 -48.18 -28.45 -44.01
N VAL A 279 -48.12 -29.63 -44.64
CA VAL A 279 -48.09 -29.75 -46.10
C VAL A 279 -49.43 -30.28 -46.60
N GLU A 280 -50.13 -29.46 -47.38
CA GLU A 280 -51.39 -29.78 -48.06
C GLU A 280 -51.15 -30.03 -49.55
N ILE A 281 -51.74 -31.09 -50.12
CA ILE A 281 -51.56 -31.46 -51.53
C ILE A 281 -52.91 -31.42 -52.27
N LYS A 282 -52.98 -30.59 -53.32
CA LYS A 282 -54.16 -30.33 -54.17
C LYS A 282 -54.11 -31.16 -55.47
N PRO A 283 -55.23 -31.75 -55.90
CA PRO A 283 -55.32 -32.46 -57.18
C PRO A 283 -55.34 -31.47 -58.37
N ILE A 284 -54.77 -31.87 -59.51
CA ILE A 284 -54.79 -31.06 -60.76
C ILE A 284 -56.11 -31.30 -61.50
N VAL A 285 -56.90 -30.24 -61.73
CA VAL A 285 -58.09 -30.24 -62.61
C VAL A 285 -57.86 -29.19 -63.71
N ALA A 286 -57.75 -29.61 -64.97
CA ALA A 286 -57.56 -28.71 -66.11
C ALA A 286 -58.80 -28.70 -67.03
N THR A 287 -59.34 -27.50 -67.29
CA THR A 287 -60.42 -27.21 -68.24
C THR A 287 -59.90 -26.40 -69.44
N ASP A 288 -60.48 -26.68 -70.61
CA ASP A 288 -60.39 -26.02 -71.93
C ASP A 288 -59.28 -26.45 -72.92
N VAL A 289 -59.74 -27.06 -74.02
CA VAL A 289 -58.97 -27.57 -75.16
C VAL A 289 -58.72 -26.43 -76.16
N GLY A 290 -57.45 -26.12 -76.44
CA GLY A 290 -57.03 -25.30 -77.59
C GLY A 290 -56.40 -23.93 -77.28
N SER A 291 -56.37 -23.47 -76.03
CA SER A 291 -55.57 -22.31 -75.63
C SER A 291 -54.19 -22.77 -75.10
N PHE A 292 -53.16 -21.94 -75.28
CA PHE A 292 -51.88 -22.13 -74.61
C PHE A 292 -51.54 -20.93 -73.74
N SER A 293 -50.89 -21.19 -72.62
CA SER A 293 -50.43 -20.16 -71.69
C SER A 293 -48.91 -20.21 -71.56
N VAL A 294 -48.31 -19.05 -71.38
CA VAL A 294 -46.87 -18.88 -71.24
C VAL A 294 -46.59 -18.43 -69.82
N TYR A 295 -45.72 -19.18 -69.14
CA TYR A 295 -45.25 -18.84 -67.82
C TYR A 295 -43.75 -18.63 -67.89
N MET A 296 -43.30 -17.55 -67.25
CA MET A 296 -41.88 -17.30 -67.04
C MET A 296 -41.60 -17.40 -65.55
N LYS A 297 -40.47 -18.02 -65.21
CA LYS A 297 -39.96 -18.11 -63.85
C LYS A 297 -38.44 -17.96 -63.86
N ALA A 298 -37.94 -16.99 -63.13
CA ALA A 298 -36.54 -16.86 -62.79
C ALA A 298 -36.21 -17.82 -61.63
N SER A 299 -35.00 -18.37 -61.61
CA SER A 299 -34.57 -19.32 -60.57
C SER A 299 -34.53 -18.70 -59.17
N LYS A 300 -34.34 -17.37 -59.09
CA LYS A 300 -34.33 -16.58 -57.85
C LYS A 300 -34.87 -15.16 -58.11
N GLU A 301 -35.70 -14.65 -57.20
CA GLU A 301 -36.22 -13.26 -57.26
C GLU A 301 -35.17 -12.22 -56.83
N SER A 302 -34.27 -12.62 -55.93
CA SER A 302 -33.09 -11.85 -55.49
C SER A 302 -31.82 -12.67 -55.70
N LEU A 303 -30.90 -12.11 -56.47
CA LEU A 303 -29.60 -12.69 -56.81
C LEU A 303 -28.49 -11.85 -56.21
N GLN A 304 -27.34 -12.45 -55.94
CA GLN A 304 -26.13 -11.68 -55.64
C GLN A 304 -25.27 -11.52 -56.89
N GLU A 305 -24.48 -10.44 -56.97
CA GLU A 305 -23.51 -10.27 -58.05
C GLU A 305 -22.56 -11.49 -58.11
N GLY A 306 -22.46 -12.13 -59.28
CA GLY A 306 -21.73 -13.37 -59.49
C GLY A 306 -22.57 -14.66 -59.46
N ASP A 307 -23.83 -14.60 -58.99
CA ASP A 307 -24.72 -15.76 -59.01
C ASP A 307 -25.13 -16.12 -60.45
N ALA A 308 -25.42 -17.40 -60.71
CA ALA A 308 -26.03 -17.83 -61.96
C ALA A 308 -27.53 -17.47 -61.99
N LEU A 309 -27.96 -16.77 -63.04
CA LEU A 309 -29.35 -16.40 -63.30
C LEU A 309 -29.94 -17.32 -64.38
N ASP A 310 -30.95 -18.09 -64.00
CA ASP A 310 -31.69 -18.97 -64.90
C ASP A 310 -33.11 -18.43 -65.10
N ILE A 311 -33.50 -18.16 -66.35
CA ILE A 311 -34.83 -17.66 -66.71
C ILE A 311 -35.52 -18.71 -67.58
N ARG A 312 -36.47 -19.42 -66.98
CA ARG A 312 -37.24 -20.46 -67.65
C ARG A 312 -38.50 -19.87 -68.26
N CYS A 313 -38.73 -20.16 -69.53
CA CYS A 313 -39.98 -19.94 -70.24
C CYS A 313 -40.66 -21.29 -70.52
N SER A 314 -41.87 -21.46 -70.02
CA SER A 314 -42.65 -22.70 -70.15
C SER A 314 -43.96 -22.44 -70.88
N VAL A 315 -44.20 -23.22 -71.93
CA VAL A 315 -45.40 -23.18 -72.77
C VAL A 315 -46.34 -24.30 -72.36
N LYS A 316 -47.50 -24.00 -71.76
CA LYS A 316 -48.53 -25.00 -71.45
C LYS A 316 -49.57 -25.03 -72.56
N ALA A 317 -49.64 -26.12 -73.32
CA ALA A 317 -50.59 -26.32 -74.42
C ALA A 317 -51.11 -27.78 -74.45
N GLN A 318 -52.34 -27.99 -74.93
CA GLN A 318 -52.86 -29.32 -75.31
C GLN A 318 -52.77 -29.49 -76.84
N ASN A 319 -52.41 -30.69 -77.32
CA ASN A 319 -52.08 -31.05 -78.72
C ASN A 319 -50.75 -30.48 -79.27
N LEU A 320 -49.63 -31.03 -78.78
CA LEU A 320 -48.27 -30.75 -79.25
C LEU A 320 -47.90 -31.22 -80.69
N PRO A 321 -48.52 -32.23 -81.33
CA PRO A 321 -48.09 -32.64 -82.66
C PRO A 321 -48.61 -31.66 -83.73
N GLY A 322 -47.70 -30.91 -84.36
CA GLY A 322 -48.00 -30.08 -85.54
C GLY A 322 -47.72 -28.58 -85.39
N TYR A 323 -47.46 -28.10 -84.17
CA TYR A 323 -47.11 -26.70 -83.91
C TYR A 323 -45.70 -26.56 -83.35
N PHE A 324 -45.01 -25.50 -83.75
CA PHE A 324 -43.69 -25.11 -83.28
C PHE A 324 -43.82 -23.82 -82.48
N TYR A 325 -42.94 -23.63 -81.50
CA TYR A 325 -42.93 -22.42 -80.68
C TYR A 325 -41.60 -21.70 -80.86
N SER A 326 -41.65 -20.40 -81.11
CA SER A 326 -40.48 -19.54 -81.01
C SER A 326 -40.58 -18.68 -79.76
N VAL A 327 -39.48 -18.60 -79.01
CA VAL A 327 -39.43 -17.97 -77.69
C VAL A 327 -38.40 -16.85 -77.71
N THR A 328 -38.81 -15.65 -77.32
CA THR A 328 -37.95 -14.48 -77.19
C THR A 328 -37.97 -14.01 -75.74
N TRP A 329 -36.80 -13.97 -75.10
CA TRP A 329 -36.64 -13.32 -73.80
C TRP A 329 -36.41 -11.83 -74.01
N MET A 330 -37.18 -11.03 -73.30
CA MET A 330 -37.08 -9.57 -73.30
C MET A 330 -36.77 -9.08 -71.90
N LYS A 331 -35.93 -8.06 -71.80
CA LYS A 331 -35.60 -7.34 -70.58
C LYS A 331 -35.90 -5.87 -70.75
N ASN A 332 -36.75 -5.32 -69.90
CA ASN A 332 -37.20 -3.92 -69.95
C ASN A 332 -37.66 -3.51 -71.38
N GLY A 333 -38.33 -4.43 -72.09
CA GLY A 333 -38.81 -4.24 -73.46
C GLY A 333 -37.76 -4.39 -74.58
N LYS A 334 -36.51 -4.76 -74.28
CA LYS A 334 -35.47 -5.05 -75.28
C LYS A 334 -35.19 -6.55 -75.38
N ASN A 335 -35.05 -7.07 -76.60
CA ASN A 335 -34.77 -8.49 -76.82
C ASN A 335 -33.36 -8.85 -76.31
N VAL A 336 -33.26 -9.97 -75.58
CA VAL A 336 -32.02 -10.51 -75.02
C VAL A 336 -31.54 -11.71 -75.84
N ALA A 337 -32.43 -12.70 -75.98
CA ALA A 337 -32.19 -13.93 -76.72
C ALA A 337 -33.47 -14.41 -77.38
N GLN A 338 -33.36 -15.14 -78.49
CA GLN A 338 -34.49 -15.78 -79.16
C GLN A 338 -34.11 -17.19 -79.62
N ILE A 339 -35.02 -18.14 -79.43
CA ILE A 339 -34.98 -19.46 -80.07
C ILE A 339 -36.11 -19.52 -81.10
N GLY A 340 -35.73 -19.66 -82.38
CA GLY A 340 -36.67 -19.76 -83.49
C GLY A 340 -37.41 -21.11 -83.56
N PRO A 341 -38.40 -21.25 -84.45
CA PRO A 341 -39.19 -22.49 -84.59
C PRO A 341 -38.35 -23.70 -85.04
N SER A 342 -37.23 -23.47 -85.72
CA SER A 342 -36.23 -24.47 -86.12
C SER A 342 -35.21 -24.81 -85.02
N GLY A 343 -35.30 -24.17 -83.85
CA GLY A 343 -34.34 -24.35 -82.75
C GLY A 343 -33.08 -23.49 -82.85
N MET A 344 -32.96 -22.64 -83.87
CA MET A 344 -31.82 -21.73 -84.03
C MET A 344 -31.83 -20.66 -82.93
N LEU A 345 -30.72 -20.54 -82.21
CA LEU A 345 -30.48 -19.51 -81.21
C LEU A 345 -30.00 -18.21 -81.89
N THR A 346 -30.59 -17.09 -81.48
CA THR A 346 -30.17 -15.73 -81.82
C THR A 346 -29.99 -14.93 -80.55
N ILE A 347 -28.76 -14.53 -80.23
CA ILE A 347 -28.47 -13.56 -79.16
C ILE A 347 -28.39 -12.16 -79.77
N PHE A 348 -29.06 -11.18 -79.15
CA PHE A 348 -29.12 -9.80 -79.66
C PHE A 348 -27.88 -9.01 -79.25
N ASP A 349 -27.54 -7.97 -80.04
CA ASP A 349 -26.21 -7.32 -80.01
C ASP A 349 -25.74 -6.85 -78.62
N SER A 350 -26.64 -6.47 -77.71
CA SER A 350 -26.26 -6.05 -76.34
C SER A 350 -25.73 -7.16 -75.44
N TYR A 351 -25.84 -8.44 -75.83
CA TYR A 351 -25.36 -9.61 -75.09
C TYR A 351 -24.43 -10.53 -75.90
N LYS A 352 -24.06 -10.13 -77.12
CA LYS A 352 -23.27 -10.94 -78.05
C LYS A 352 -21.85 -11.25 -77.55
N ASP A 353 -21.22 -10.29 -76.90
CA ASP A 353 -19.90 -10.48 -76.28
C ASP A 353 -19.94 -11.52 -75.15
N ARG A 354 -21.07 -11.62 -74.46
CA ARG A 354 -21.28 -12.60 -73.37
C ARG A 354 -21.51 -14.01 -73.90
N GLU A 355 -22.16 -14.16 -75.05
CA GLU A 355 -22.25 -15.44 -75.77
C GLU A 355 -20.86 -15.90 -76.23
N ASN A 356 -20.07 -15.02 -76.86
CA ASN A 356 -18.71 -15.33 -77.32
C ASN A 356 -17.78 -15.76 -76.18
N SER A 357 -18.01 -15.24 -74.97
CA SER A 357 -17.25 -15.57 -73.75
C SER A 357 -17.82 -16.77 -72.98
N ALA A 358 -18.83 -17.47 -73.54
CA ALA A 358 -19.56 -18.56 -72.90
C ALA A 358 -20.16 -18.21 -71.52
N GLU A 359 -20.46 -16.92 -71.28
CA GLU A 359 -21.11 -16.44 -70.06
C GLU A 359 -22.64 -16.47 -70.13
N MET A 360 -23.20 -16.64 -71.33
CA MET A 360 -24.64 -16.72 -71.58
C MET A 360 -24.96 -17.89 -72.50
N ARG A 361 -26.06 -18.59 -72.22
CA ARG A 361 -26.57 -19.70 -73.02
C ARG A 361 -28.10 -19.69 -73.02
N ALA A 362 -28.74 -19.92 -74.16
CA ALA A 362 -30.16 -20.26 -74.18
C ALA A 362 -30.39 -21.59 -74.90
N VAL A 363 -31.22 -22.45 -74.32
CA VAL A 363 -31.50 -23.79 -74.83
C VAL A 363 -32.96 -24.15 -74.70
N LYS A 364 -33.44 -24.95 -75.65
CA LYS A 364 -34.71 -25.66 -75.52
C LYS A 364 -34.47 -26.93 -74.70
N THR A 365 -35.01 -26.99 -73.49
CA THR A 365 -34.79 -28.12 -72.55
C THR A 365 -35.83 -29.23 -72.70
N SER A 366 -37.03 -28.90 -73.18
CA SER A 366 -38.09 -29.87 -73.48
C SER A 366 -38.91 -29.41 -74.70
N LEU A 367 -39.97 -30.13 -75.08
CA LEU A 367 -40.88 -29.67 -76.14
C LEU A 367 -41.55 -28.32 -75.83
N THR A 368 -41.67 -28.00 -74.55
CA THR A 368 -42.44 -26.85 -74.02
C THR A 368 -41.61 -25.90 -73.15
N ASP A 369 -40.41 -26.31 -72.71
CA ASP A 369 -39.56 -25.53 -71.82
C ASP A 369 -38.30 -25.04 -72.51
N TYR A 370 -38.00 -23.77 -72.25
CA TYR A 370 -36.85 -23.04 -72.77
C TYR A 370 -36.14 -22.37 -71.60
N LEU A 371 -34.81 -22.45 -71.56
CA LEU A 371 -33.99 -21.93 -70.47
C LEU A 371 -32.95 -20.97 -71.00
N LEU A 372 -32.94 -19.75 -70.48
CA LEU A 372 -31.85 -18.79 -70.64
C LEU A 372 -31.02 -18.78 -69.35
N THR A 373 -29.73 -19.07 -69.45
CA THR A 373 -28.76 -19.07 -68.35
C THR A 373 -27.74 -17.96 -68.56
N ILE A 374 -27.53 -17.15 -67.52
CA ILE A 374 -26.43 -16.19 -67.39
C ILE A 374 -25.56 -16.70 -66.25
N HIS A 375 -24.33 -17.11 -66.55
CA HIS A 375 -23.47 -17.82 -65.59
C HIS A 375 -22.96 -16.95 -64.44
N SER A 376 -22.83 -15.65 -64.66
CA SER A 376 -22.40 -14.67 -63.65
C SER A 376 -23.22 -13.40 -63.80
N ALA A 377 -24.28 -13.26 -63.00
CA ALA A 377 -25.17 -12.11 -63.01
C ALA A 377 -24.46 -10.85 -62.49
N ARG A 378 -24.65 -9.73 -63.18
CA ARG A 378 -24.06 -8.41 -62.87
C ARG A 378 -25.17 -7.42 -62.53
N THR A 379 -24.85 -6.29 -61.88
CA THR A 379 -25.87 -5.24 -61.62
C THR A 379 -26.54 -4.72 -62.90
N GLU A 380 -25.82 -4.76 -64.04
CA GLU A 380 -26.38 -4.45 -65.36
C GLU A 380 -27.43 -5.45 -65.84
N ASP A 381 -27.47 -6.68 -65.32
CA ASP A 381 -28.43 -7.75 -65.65
C ASP A 381 -29.78 -7.58 -64.93
N GLN A 382 -29.85 -6.71 -63.92
CA GLN A 382 -31.09 -6.38 -63.19
C GLN A 382 -32.16 -5.79 -64.12
N GLY A 383 -33.41 -6.17 -63.89
CA GLY A 383 -34.55 -5.61 -64.63
C GLY A 383 -35.79 -6.49 -64.63
N GLN A 384 -36.80 -6.03 -65.36
CA GLN A 384 -38.03 -6.76 -65.58
C GLN A 384 -37.92 -7.60 -66.85
N TYR A 385 -38.00 -8.92 -66.71
CA TYR A 385 -37.98 -9.86 -67.81
C TYR A 385 -39.41 -10.24 -68.23
N GLN A 386 -39.58 -10.59 -69.50
CA GLN A 386 -40.80 -11.15 -70.07
C GLN A 386 -40.43 -12.13 -71.19
N CYS A 387 -41.22 -13.19 -71.34
CA CYS A 387 -41.12 -14.09 -72.48
C CYS A 387 -42.24 -13.83 -73.48
N GLU A 388 -41.86 -13.58 -74.72
CA GLU A 388 -42.75 -13.54 -75.86
C GLU A 388 -42.68 -14.87 -76.59
N VAL A 389 -43.82 -15.54 -76.75
CA VAL A 389 -43.91 -16.83 -77.44
C VAL A 389 -44.86 -16.72 -78.62
N TRP A 390 -44.37 -17.13 -79.79
CA TRP A 390 -45.18 -17.32 -80.98
C TRP A 390 -45.44 -18.80 -81.21
N GLN A 391 -46.70 -19.15 -81.40
CA GLN A 391 -47.08 -20.44 -81.97
C GLN A 391 -47.02 -20.34 -83.49
N GLU A 392 -46.31 -21.27 -84.13
CA GLU A 392 -46.05 -21.30 -85.55
C GLU A 392 -46.46 -22.66 -86.16
N SER A 393 -47.09 -22.62 -87.34
CA SER A 393 -47.42 -23.82 -88.13
C SER A 393 -46.48 -23.89 -89.34
N MET A 394 -46.03 -25.10 -89.69
CA MET A 394 -45.21 -25.30 -90.88
C MET A 394 -46.09 -25.41 -92.13
N ASN A 395 -45.78 -24.63 -93.16
CA ASN A 395 -46.41 -24.70 -94.47
C ASN A 395 -45.82 -25.87 -95.28
N GLU A 396 -46.50 -26.30 -96.35
CA GLU A 396 -46.06 -27.39 -97.22
C GLU A 396 -44.71 -27.12 -97.93
N ASP A 397 -44.32 -25.85 -98.07
CA ASP A 397 -43.03 -25.40 -98.62
C ASP A 397 -41.88 -25.37 -97.58
N GLY A 398 -42.15 -25.79 -96.34
CA GLY A 398 -41.19 -25.80 -95.23
C GLY A 398 -41.00 -24.45 -94.54
N THR A 399 -41.76 -23.41 -94.92
CA THR A 399 -41.73 -22.11 -94.24
C THR A 399 -42.66 -22.09 -93.02
N PHE A 400 -42.32 -21.32 -91.98
CA PHE A 400 -43.15 -21.20 -90.78
C PHE A 400 -44.11 -20.01 -90.87
N LYS A 401 -45.37 -20.23 -90.52
CA LYS A 401 -46.41 -19.19 -90.41
C LYS A 401 -46.78 -18.99 -88.95
N ARG A 402 -46.69 -17.75 -88.47
CA ARG A 402 -47.14 -17.35 -87.12
C ARG A 402 -48.67 -17.42 -87.02
N VAL A 403 -49.17 -18.17 -86.04
CA VAL A 403 -50.60 -18.40 -85.78
C VAL A 403 -51.11 -17.44 -84.71
N GLN A 404 -50.51 -17.50 -83.53
CA GLN A 404 -50.90 -16.66 -82.40
C GLN A 404 -49.70 -16.40 -81.48
N LYS A 405 -49.80 -15.29 -80.73
CA LYS A 405 -48.77 -14.78 -79.81
C LYS A 405 -49.31 -14.78 -78.40
N GLN A 406 -48.49 -15.16 -77.43
CA GLN A 406 -48.74 -14.93 -76.02
C GLN A 406 -47.51 -14.33 -75.34
N LEU A 407 -47.75 -13.49 -74.33
CA LEU A 407 -46.71 -12.98 -73.44
C LEU A 407 -46.87 -13.61 -72.06
N SER A 408 -45.75 -13.87 -71.39
CA SER A 408 -45.76 -14.16 -69.96
C SER A 408 -46.08 -12.90 -69.16
N ASN A 409 -46.49 -13.09 -67.90
CA ASN A 409 -46.42 -12.00 -66.93
C ASN A 409 -44.96 -11.55 -66.77
N PRO A 410 -44.71 -10.24 -66.54
CA PRO A 410 -43.39 -9.74 -66.22
C PRO A 410 -42.89 -10.27 -64.88
N GLU A 411 -41.59 -10.56 -64.81
CA GLU A 411 -40.92 -11.00 -63.60
C GLU A 411 -39.71 -10.10 -63.34
N THR A 412 -39.57 -9.62 -62.10
CA THR A 412 -38.52 -8.68 -61.74
C THR A 412 -37.37 -9.44 -61.12
N VAL A 413 -36.18 -9.30 -61.70
CA VAL A 413 -34.93 -9.87 -61.18
C VAL A 413 -34.14 -8.74 -60.52
N ASN A 414 -33.90 -8.87 -59.21
CA ASN A 414 -33.09 -7.92 -58.43
C ASN A 414 -31.72 -8.52 -58.13
N ILE A 415 -30.65 -7.73 -58.26
CA ILE A 415 -29.28 -8.18 -57.98
C ILE A 415 -28.67 -7.31 -56.88
N THR A 416 -28.39 -7.91 -55.72
CA THR A 416 -27.80 -7.26 -54.54
C THR A 416 -26.30 -7.55 -54.46
N THR A 417 -25.52 -6.63 -53.91
CA THR A 417 -24.10 -6.89 -53.61
C THR A 417 -23.98 -7.69 -52.31
N LYS A 418 -23.11 -8.70 -52.26
CA LYS A 418 -22.88 -9.49 -51.06
C LYS A 418 -22.26 -8.62 -49.96
N GLU A 419 -22.88 -8.57 -48.78
CA GLU A 419 -22.24 -7.99 -47.60
C GLU A 419 -21.01 -8.83 -47.23
N SER A 420 -19.87 -8.17 -47.02
CA SER A 420 -18.62 -8.81 -46.66
C SER A 420 -18.61 -9.21 -45.19
N ASP A 421 -18.22 -10.45 -44.88
CA ASP A 421 -17.95 -10.89 -43.51
C ASP A 421 -16.65 -10.27 -42.92
N LEU A 422 -15.93 -9.46 -43.71
CA LEU A 422 -14.69 -8.79 -43.30
C LEU A 422 -14.99 -7.88 -42.11
N ALA A 423 -14.47 -8.24 -40.94
CA ALA A 423 -14.57 -7.45 -39.72
C ALA A 423 -13.17 -7.02 -39.26
N VAL A 424 -13.05 -5.76 -38.83
CA VAL A 424 -11.79 -5.16 -38.38
C VAL A 424 -11.97 -4.58 -36.98
N VAL A 425 -11.17 -5.06 -36.04
CA VAL A 425 -11.13 -4.59 -34.65
C VAL A 425 -9.77 -3.97 -34.39
N MET A 426 -9.76 -2.75 -33.87
CA MET A 426 -8.54 -2.00 -33.58
C MET A 426 -8.24 -1.98 -32.09
N MET A 427 -7.04 -2.41 -31.72
CA MET A 427 -6.53 -2.49 -30.36
C MET A 427 -5.29 -1.61 -30.22
N MET A 428 -5.30 -0.73 -29.22
CA MET A 428 -4.17 0.12 -28.85
C MET A 428 -4.28 0.51 -27.37
N LYS A 429 -3.17 0.98 -26.78
CA LYS A 429 -3.20 1.55 -25.42
C LYS A 429 -3.87 2.92 -25.44
N ASP A 430 -4.62 3.26 -24.39
CA ASP A 430 -5.23 4.60 -24.23
C ASP A 430 -4.17 5.71 -24.15
N ALA A 431 -3.04 5.40 -23.53
CA ALA A 431 -1.92 6.33 -23.41
C ALA A 431 -0.55 5.63 -23.49
N VAL A 432 0.42 6.35 -24.03
CA VAL A 432 1.82 5.93 -24.15
C VAL A 432 2.72 7.06 -23.61
N THR A 433 3.84 6.72 -22.97
CA THR A 433 4.80 7.74 -22.54
C THR A 433 5.59 8.22 -23.76
N GLU A 434 5.86 9.51 -23.82
CA GLU A 434 6.80 10.06 -24.81
C GLU A 434 8.11 9.25 -24.81
N GLY A 435 8.63 8.91 -26.00
CA GLY A 435 9.85 8.13 -26.22
C GLY A 435 9.71 6.61 -26.16
N ASP A 436 8.58 6.08 -25.70
CA ASP A 436 8.26 4.65 -25.75
C ASP A 436 7.76 4.26 -27.16
N ALA A 437 7.76 2.96 -27.48
CA ALA A 437 7.19 2.48 -28.73
C ALA A 437 5.65 2.57 -28.71
N LEU A 438 5.07 3.21 -29.72
CA LEU A 438 3.63 3.23 -29.94
C LEU A 438 3.26 2.09 -30.88
N GLN A 439 2.46 1.15 -30.39
CA GLN A 439 1.94 0.02 -31.16
C GLN A 439 0.43 0.11 -31.33
N VAL A 440 -0.02 -0.12 -32.55
CA VAL A 440 -1.43 -0.13 -32.95
C VAL A 440 -1.70 -1.41 -33.71
N THR A 441 -2.65 -2.22 -33.25
CA THR A 441 -2.95 -3.50 -33.89
C THR A 441 -4.37 -3.51 -34.44
N CYS A 442 -4.53 -3.96 -35.68
CA CYS A 442 -5.83 -4.26 -36.27
C CYS A 442 -5.95 -5.75 -36.51
N SER A 443 -6.88 -6.36 -35.77
CA SER A 443 -7.25 -7.75 -35.89
C SER A 443 -8.37 -7.90 -36.92
N VAL A 444 -8.21 -8.81 -37.86
CA VAL A 444 -9.11 -8.97 -39.00
C VAL A 444 -9.68 -10.39 -38.98
N SER A 445 -11.00 -10.51 -39.13
CA SER A 445 -11.72 -11.79 -39.19
C SER A 445 -12.66 -11.83 -40.39
N GLY A 446 -13.10 -13.03 -40.77
CA GLY A 446 -14.08 -13.21 -41.86
C GLY A 446 -13.54 -13.01 -43.28
N PHE A 447 -12.22 -12.88 -43.44
CA PHE A 447 -11.57 -12.79 -44.75
C PHE A 447 -11.33 -14.17 -45.37
N LYS A 448 -11.39 -14.25 -46.70
CA LYS A 448 -11.19 -15.44 -47.53
C LYS A 448 -10.01 -15.28 -48.49
N GLY A 449 -9.60 -14.03 -48.77
CA GLY A 449 -8.49 -13.67 -49.65
C GLY A 449 -7.22 -13.18 -48.93
N SER A 450 -6.27 -12.66 -49.71
CA SER A 450 -5.08 -11.98 -49.17
C SER A 450 -5.45 -10.59 -48.65
N LEU A 451 -4.75 -10.08 -47.64
CA LEU A 451 -5.09 -8.82 -46.98
C LEU A 451 -3.99 -7.78 -47.16
N SER A 452 -4.38 -6.52 -47.39
CA SER A 452 -3.48 -5.36 -47.31
C SER A 452 -4.00 -4.38 -46.25
N VAL A 453 -3.11 -3.65 -45.58
CA VAL A 453 -3.49 -2.61 -44.60
C VAL A 453 -2.89 -1.26 -44.96
N SER A 454 -3.64 -0.18 -44.76
CA SER A 454 -3.17 1.20 -44.81
C SER A 454 -3.42 1.88 -43.48
N TRP A 455 -2.39 2.54 -42.95
CA TRP A 455 -2.43 3.23 -41.67
C TRP A 455 -2.47 4.74 -41.88
N GLN A 456 -3.42 5.40 -41.24
CA GLN A 456 -3.58 6.85 -41.25
C GLN A 456 -3.59 7.42 -39.84
N HIS A 457 -3.15 8.66 -39.69
CA HIS A 457 -3.10 9.36 -38.41
C HIS A 457 -3.59 10.80 -38.52
N LYS A 458 -4.56 11.14 -37.66
CA LYS A 458 -5.13 12.48 -37.46
C LYS A 458 -4.68 13.00 -36.10
N LYS A 459 -3.97 14.13 -36.09
CA LYS A 459 -3.53 14.79 -34.85
C LYS A 459 -4.71 15.45 -34.14
N ASP A 460 -4.63 15.61 -32.83
CA ASP A 460 -5.66 16.39 -32.09
C ASP A 460 -5.77 17.85 -32.56
N SER A 461 -4.69 18.41 -33.11
CA SER A 461 -4.63 19.79 -33.59
C SER A 461 -4.99 19.97 -35.08
N VAL A 462 -5.27 18.89 -35.82
CA VAL A 462 -5.51 18.93 -37.28
C VAL A 462 -6.66 17.98 -37.64
N ASP A 463 -7.64 18.46 -38.38
CA ASP A 463 -8.87 17.70 -38.63
C ASP A 463 -8.81 16.71 -39.81
N SER A 464 -7.64 16.57 -40.46
CA SER A 464 -7.45 15.64 -41.58
C SER A 464 -6.50 14.49 -41.25
N PHE A 465 -6.84 13.30 -41.75
CA PHE A 465 -5.97 12.13 -41.72
C PHE A 465 -4.85 12.28 -42.74
N SER A 466 -3.64 11.89 -42.36
CA SER A 466 -2.51 11.72 -43.28
C SER A 466 -1.95 10.32 -43.19
N ASP A 467 -1.42 9.79 -44.29
CA ASP A 467 -0.86 8.46 -44.33
C ASP A 467 0.39 8.33 -43.44
N VAL A 468 0.47 7.19 -42.75
CA VAL A 468 1.63 6.78 -41.94
C VAL A 468 2.47 5.81 -42.75
N THR A 469 1.89 4.70 -43.19
CA THR A 469 2.48 3.67 -44.05
C THR A 469 1.40 2.67 -44.46
N SER A 470 1.73 1.71 -45.35
CA SER A 470 0.84 0.60 -45.71
C SER A 470 1.63 -0.68 -45.98
N LEU A 471 0.96 -1.82 -45.88
CA LEU A 471 1.47 -3.14 -46.24
C LEU A 471 0.63 -3.70 -47.38
N THR A 472 1.27 -4.07 -48.49
CA THR A 472 0.59 -4.68 -49.64
C THR A 472 0.09 -6.09 -49.32
N HIS A 473 -0.75 -6.64 -50.19
CA HIS A 473 -1.24 -8.02 -50.07
C HIS A 473 -0.13 -9.07 -50.18
N GLU A 474 1.04 -8.70 -50.70
CA GLU A 474 2.25 -9.53 -50.79
C GLU A 474 3.15 -9.40 -49.55
N GLY A 475 2.73 -8.62 -48.55
CA GLY A 475 3.53 -8.37 -47.35
C GLY A 475 4.68 -7.36 -47.57
N VAL A 476 4.63 -6.54 -48.62
CA VAL A 476 5.64 -5.51 -48.92
C VAL A 476 5.21 -4.18 -48.32
N MET A 477 6.04 -3.60 -47.46
CA MET A 477 5.79 -2.30 -46.85
C MET A 477 6.03 -1.19 -47.87
N LYS A 478 5.06 -0.27 -48.02
CA LYS A 478 5.21 0.93 -48.86
C LYS A 478 5.86 2.07 -48.09
N ASP A 479 6.31 3.07 -48.85
CA ASP A 479 6.94 4.28 -48.31
C ASP A 479 6.15 4.91 -47.16
N THR A 480 6.89 5.31 -46.13
CA THR A 480 6.33 6.03 -44.99
C THR A 480 5.90 7.43 -45.40
N GLY A 481 4.76 7.88 -44.87
CA GLY A 481 4.26 9.24 -45.07
C GLY A 481 5.28 10.30 -44.65
N THR A 482 5.22 11.48 -45.26
CA THR A 482 6.23 12.55 -45.12
C THR A 482 6.57 12.94 -43.69
N ARG A 483 5.61 12.86 -42.75
CA ARG A 483 5.81 13.15 -41.32
C ARG A 483 6.64 12.09 -40.57
N TYR A 484 6.81 10.91 -41.17
CA TYR A 484 7.37 9.71 -40.53
C TYR A 484 8.66 9.21 -41.20
N GLN A 485 9.09 9.81 -42.32
CA GLN A 485 10.24 9.35 -43.12
C GLN A 485 11.56 9.25 -42.36
N SER A 486 11.80 10.12 -41.37
CA SER A 486 13.01 10.11 -40.53
C SER A 486 12.86 9.27 -39.25
N ARG A 487 11.78 8.50 -39.12
CA ARG A 487 11.40 7.79 -37.90
C ARG A 487 11.38 6.29 -38.14
N HIS A 488 11.61 5.53 -37.07
CA HIS A 488 11.51 4.08 -37.13
C HIS A 488 10.03 3.67 -37.09
N VAL A 489 9.44 3.50 -38.27
CA VAL A 489 8.08 3.00 -38.45
C VAL A 489 8.15 1.62 -39.09
N GLN A 490 7.39 0.68 -38.55
CA GLN A 490 7.25 -0.67 -39.10
C GLN A 490 5.79 -1.08 -39.13
N THR A 491 5.42 -1.90 -40.11
CA THR A 491 4.12 -2.57 -40.11
C THR A 491 4.33 -4.06 -40.30
N LEU A 492 3.81 -4.84 -39.36
CA LEU A 492 3.96 -6.30 -39.31
C LEU A 492 2.60 -6.95 -39.60
N HIS A 493 2.62 -8.15 -40.16
CA HIS A 493 1.43 -8.98 -40.30
C HIS A 493 1.68 -10.35 -39.65
N SER A 494 0.60 -10.95 -39.17
CA SER A 494 0.59 -12.32 -38.65
C SER A 494 -0.27 -13.22 -39.54
N PRO A 495 -0.01 -14.54 -39.56
CA PRO A 495 -0.85 -15.50 -40.30
C PRO A 495 -2.32 -15.51 -39.85
N ALA A 496 -2.61 -15.06 -38.63
CA ALA A 496 -3.95 -15.00 -38.07
C ALA A 496 -4.76 -13.75 -38.53
N GLY A 497 -4.24 -12.94 -39.45
CA GLY A 497 -4.93 -11.75 -39.96
C GLY A 497 -4.74 -10.48 -39.13
N ASN A 498 -3.84 -10.48 -38.13
CA ASN A 498 -3.53 -9.27 -37.36
C ASN A 498 -2.42 -8.46 -38.04
N PHE A 499 -2.63 -7.15 -38.16
CA PHE A 499 -1.64 -6.18 -38.59
C PHE A 499 -1.23 -5.26 -37.44
N THR A 500 0.06 -5.03 -37.25
CA THR A 500 0.57 -4.15 -36.20
C THR A 500 1.44 -3.05 -36.79
N LEU A 501 1.05 -1.79 -36.57
CA LEU A 501 1.88 -0.61 -36.78
C LEU A 501 2.70 -0.35 -35.52
N GLU A 502 4.00 -0.19 -35.67
CA GLU A 502 4.92 0.23 -34.61
C GLU A 502 5.63 1.53 -34.99
N ILE A 503 5.62 2.50 -34.07
CA ILE A 503 6.42 3.73 -34.14
C ILE A 503 7.38 3.71 -32.94
N GLY A 504 8.68 3.54 -33.20
CA GLY A 504 9.65 3.16 -32.16
C GLY A 504 9.96 4.20 -31.08
N GLU A 505 9.65 5.48 -31.31
CA GLU A 505 9.84 6.59 -30.34
C GLU A 505 8.67 7.56 -30.40
N ALA A 506 7.58 7.31 -29.67
CA ALA A 506 6.39 8.15 -29.69
C ALA A 506 6.71 9.60 -29.28
N GLY A 507 6.36 10.56 -30.13
CA GLY A 507 6.43 11.99 -29.83
C GLY A 507 5.07 12.53 -29.38
N LEU A 508 5.05 13.68 -28.71
CA LEU A 508 3.79 14.32 -28.32
C LEU A 508 2.86 14.61 -29.51
N SER A 509 3.46 14.86 -30.69
CA SER A 509 2.74 15.06 -31.94
C SER A 509 2.06 13.81 -32.50
N ASP A 510 2.34 12.64 -31.95
CA ASP A 510 1.75 11.36 -32.36
C ASP A 510 0.43 11.09 -31.62
N SER A 511 0.09 11.91 -30.62
CA SER A 511 -1.23 11.92 -30.00
C SER A 511 -2.30 12.21 -31.05
N GLY A 512 -3.42 11.51 -30.95
CA GLY A 512 -4.54 11.66 -31.86
C GLY A 512 -5.15 10.33 -32.27
N GLU A 513 -5.91 10.39 -33.34
CA GLU A 513 -6.71 9.29 -33.85
C GLU A 513 -5.97 8.56 -34.97
N TYR A 514 -5.78 7.26 -34.79
CA TYR A 514 -5.23 6.38 -35.81
C TYR A 514 -6.39 5.64 -36.48
N ARG A 515 -6.25 5.40 -37.78
CA ARG A 515 -7.21 4.64 -38.57
C ARG A 515 -6.45 3.57 -39.34
N CYS A 516 -6.88 2.32 -39.22
CA CYS A 516 -6.45 1.26 -40.11
C CYS A 516 -7.53 1.00 -41.15
N ILE A 517 -7.11 0.84 -42.40
CA ILE A 517 -7.96 0.53 -43.53
C ILE A 517 -7.46 -0.79 -44.10
N VAL A 518 -8.23 -1.85 -43.94
CA VAL A 518 -7.89 -3.19 -44.41
C VAL A 518 -8.69 -3.48 -45.67
N SER A 519 -8.00 -3.94 -46.71
CA SER A 519 -8.62 -4.39 -47.94
C SER A 519 -8.35 -5.87 -48.19
N GLU A 520 -9.39 -6.60 -48.57
CA GLU A 520 -9.32 -7.99 -49.02
C GLU A 520 -9.10 -8.05 -50.53
N TRP A 521 -8.26 -8.99 -50.96
CA TRP A 521 -7.89 -9.22 -52.36
C TRP A 521 -8.09 -10.69 -52.72
N ILE A 522 -8.76 -10.95 -53.83
CA ILE A 522 -9.01 -12.30 -54.36
C ILE A 522 -8.42 -12.41 -55.76
N ILE A 523 -7.83 -13.57 -56.07
CA ILE A 523 -7.30 -13.89 -57.40
C ILE A 523 -8.47 -14.11 -58.35
N GLN A 524 -8.52 -13.35 -59.45
CA GLN A 524 -9.47 -13.53 -60.53
C GLN A 524 -9.05 -14.69 -61.46
N SER A 525 -9.97 -15.19 -62.28
CA SER A 525 -9.73 -16.28 -63.23
C SER A 525 -8.62 -16.00 -64.26
N ASN A 526 -8.28 -14.73 -64.50
CA ASN A 526 -7.15 -14.30 -65.35
C ASN A 526 -5.81 -14.20 -64.60
N GLY A 527 -5.77 -14.51 -63.30
CA GLY A 527 -4.59 -14.38 -62.44
C GLY A 527 -4.35 -12.98 -61.85
N GLU A 528 -5.18 -11.98 -62.17
CA GLU A 528 -5.06 -10.64 -61.58
C GLU A 528 -5.69 -10.57 -60.18
N MET A 529 -5.06 -9.80 -59.28
CA MET A 529 -5.58 -9.57 -57.93
C MET A 529 -6.63 -8.46 -57.96
N LYS A 530 -7.89 -8.78 -57.66
CA LYS A 530 -8.96 -7.79 -57.50
C LYS A 530 -9.19 -7.49 -56.02
N LYS A 531 -9.17 -6.20 -55.67
CA LYS A 531 -9.65 -5.73 -54.38
C LYS A 531 -11.17 -5.92 -54.32
N THR A 532 -11.65 -6.70 -53.36
CA THR A 532 -13.07 -7.04 -53.22
C THR A 532 -13.76 -6.19 -52.18
N HIS A 533 -13.24 -6.18 -50.95
CA HIS A 533 -13.85 -5.50 -49.82
C HIS A 533 -12.84 -4.62 -49.10
N THR A 534 -13.33 -3.58 -48.44
CA THR A 534 -12.50 -2.69 -47.61
C THR A 534 -13.27 -2.28 -46.39
N GLN A 535 -12.63 -2.42 -45.24
CA GLN A 535 -13.16 -2.04 -43.94
C GLN A 535 -12.14 -1.20 -43.19
N SER A 536 -12.62 -0.34 -42.30
CA SER A 536 -11.73 0.51 -41.51
C SER A 536 -12.22 0.64 -40.09
N GLN A 537 -11.27 0.69 -39.16
CA GLN A 537 -11.53 1.02 -37.78
C GLN A 537 -10.60 2.15 -37.35
N GLN A 538 -11.05 2.95 -36.39
CA GLN A 538 -10.27 4.03 -35.82
C GLN A 538 -10.32 4.02 -34.29
N ASN A 539 -9.23 4.43 -33.68
CA ASN A 539 -9.11 4.53 -32.23
C ASN A 539 -8.07 5.62 -31.88
N LYS A 540 -8.11 6.14 -30.66
CA LYS A 540 -7.36 7.31 -30.21
C LYS A 540 -6.35 6.94 -29.13
N VAL A 541 -5.16 7.53 -29.20
CA VAL A 541 -4.12 7.42 -28.17
C VAL A 541 -3.61 8.79 -27.76
N ALA A 542 -3.32 8.94 -26.46
CA ALA A 542 -2.66 10.12 -25.92
C ALA A 542 -1.19 9.82 -25.59
N VAL A 543 -0.25 10.61 -26.11
CA VAL A 543 1.16 10.54 -25.72
C VAL A 543 1.40 11.53 -24.58
N ARG A 544 1.77 11.02 -23.40
CA ARG A 544 2.00 11.84 -22.20
C ARG A 544 3.48 12.17 -22.07
N SER A 545 3.81 13.44 -21.81
CA SER A 545 5.19 13.85 -21.58
C SER A 545 5.72 13.28 -20.26
N VAL A 546 7.02 12.95 -20.22
CA VAL A 546 7.68 12.50 -18.98
C VAL A 546 7.51 13.51 -17.86
N GLU A 547 7.54 14.81 -18.19
CA GLU A 547 7.33 15.90 -17.24
C GLU A 547 5.94 15.86 -16.59
N SER A 548 4.88 15.57 -17.34
CA SER A 548 3.52 15.48 -16.80
C SER A 548 3.35 14.31 -15.82
N LEU A 549 4.06 13.21 -16.05
CA LEU A 549 4.00 11.99 -15.23
C LEU A 549 4.94 12.03 -14.02
N MET A 550 5.95 12.91 -14.03
CA MET A 550 6.92 13.03 -12.95
C MET A 550 6.38 13.86 -11.79
N LYS A 551 6.45 13.34 -10.57
CA LYS A 551 6.11 14.07 -9.33
C LYS A 551 7.21 13.90 -8.29
N VAL A 552 7.74 15.03 -7.81
CA VAL A 552 8.84 15.08 -6.84
C VAL A 552 8.32 15.66 -5.53
N THR A 553 8.52 14.93 -4.42
CA THR A 553 8.08 15.36 -3.10
C THR A 553 9.18 15.12 -2.07
N LEU A 554 9.40 16.08 -1.18
CA LEU A 554 10.37 15.98 -0.10
C LEU A 554 9.64 15.95 1.24
N LYS A 555 9.87 14.90 2.01
CA LYS A 555 9.24 14.68 3.31
C LYS A 555 10.23 14.14 4.34
N SER A 556 9.96 14.42 5.60
CA SER A 556 10.65 13.81 6.74
C SER A 556 9.60 13.40 7.77
N ARG A 557 9.89 12.36 8.56
CA ARG A 557 9.08 12.04 9.75
C ARG A 557 9.33 13.03 10.88
N GLU A 558 10.57 13.49 10.98
CA GLU A 558 11.04 14.41 12.02
C GLU A 558 11.65 15.63 11.35
N ILE A 559 10.90 16.72 11.32
CA ILE A 559 11.38 18.03 10.83
C ILE A 559 12.00 18.86 11.96
N THR A 560 11.77 18.46 13.20
CA THR A 560 12.34 19.07 14.39
C THR A 560 13.05 17.96 15.16
N ALA A 561 14.36 18.11 15.33
CA ALA A 561 15.19 17.07 15.92
C ALA A 561 16.19 17.65 16.91
N PRO A 562 16.52 16.96 18.01
CA PRO A 562 17.57 17.40 18.91
C PRO A 562 18.95 17.36 18.25
N ILE A 563 19.89 18.16 18.76
CA ILE A 563 21.31 18.04 18.38
C ILE A 563 21.78 16.61 18.67
N ASP A 564 22.62 16.08 17.79
CA ASP A 564 23.21 14.74 17.87
C ASP A 564 22.23 13.57 17.66
N SER A 565 21.06 13.82 17.09
CA SER A 565 20.14 12.77 16.64
C SER A 565 20.17 12.59 15.11
N PRO A 566 19.78 11.40 14.60
CA PRO A 566 19.70 11.19 13.17
C PRO A 566 18.45 11.86 12.57
N VAL A 567 18.60 12.49 11.40
CA VAL A 567 17.48 13.06 10.63
C VAL A 567 17.49 12.49 9.22
N LYS A 568 16.33 12.05 8.71
CA LYS A 568 16.20 11.44 7.38
C LYS A 568 15.24 12.24 6.51
N LEU A 569 15.74 12.76 5.40
CA LEU A 569 14.97 13.49 4.40
C LEU A 569 14.73 12.59 3.18
N LEU A 570 13.47 12.36 2.85
CA LEU A 570 13.06 11.44 1.78
C LEU A 570 12.56 12.25 0.59
N CYS A 571 13.35 12.29 -0.46
CA CYS A 571 12.95 12.77 -1.78
C CYS A 571 12.31 11.61 -2.56
N LYS A 572 10.98 11.58 -2.59
CA LYS A 572 10.20 10.58 -3.36
C LYS A 572 9.92 11.14 -4.75
N VAL A 573 10.31 10.37 -5.77
CA VAL A 573 10.08 10.66 -7.18
C VAL A 573 9.15 9.60 -7.75
N GLU A 574 7.92 9.97 -8.10
CA GLU A 574 7.00 9.14 -8.90
C GLU A 574 7.25 9.45 -10.37
N ARG A 575 7.45 8.43 -11.20
CA ARG A 575 7.93 8.61 -12.58
C ARG A 575 7.65 7.38 -13.47
N PRO A 576 7.64 7.55 -14.80
CA PRO A 576 7.75 6.44 -15.75
C PRO A 576 9.18 5.86 -15.76
N GLU A 577 9.41 4.80 -16.55
CA GLU A 577 10.69 4.14 -16.68
C GLU A 577 11.71 5.02 -17.44
N VAL A 578 12.53 5.75 -16.69
CA VAL A 578 13.54 6.70 -17.20
C VAL A 578 14.82 6.60 -16.36
N SER A 579 15.89 7.30 -16.73
CA SER A 579 17.05 7.48 -15.83
C SER A 579 16.90 8.80 -15.08
N LEU A 580 17.37 8.87 -13.83
CA LEU A 580 17.31 10.08 -13.02
C LEU A 580 18.69 10.63 -12.72
N ALA A 581 18.81 11.95 -12.69
CA ALA A 581 19.84 12.66 -11.94
C ALA A 581 19.17 13.47 -10.82
N VAL A 582 19.80 13.53 -9.65
CA VAL A 582 19.23 14.18 -8.46
C VAL A 582 20.25 15.08 -7.81
N ARG A 583 19.86 16.32 -7.54
CA ARG A 583 20.68 17.30 -6.82
C ARG A 583 20.01 17.66 -5.51
N TRP A 584 20.74 17.51 -4.42
CA TRP A 584 20.30 17.94 -3.09
C TRP A 584 20.81 19.33 -2.79
N MET A 585 19.91 20.19 -2.32
CA MET A 585 20.18 21.59 -2.07
C MET A 585 19.78 21.97 -0.65
N PHE A 586 20.59 22.83 -0.02
CA PHE A 586 20.40 23.34 1.33
C PHE A 586 20.48 24.88 1.33
N ARG A 587 19.60 25.51 2.11
CA ARG A 587 19.59 26.94 2.36
C ARG A 587 19.39 27.19 3.86
N ALA A 588 20.37 27.81 4.51
CA ALA A 588 20.25 28.22 5.91
C ALA A 588 19.15 29.30 6.08
N PHE A 589 18.43 29.33 7.21
CA PHE A 589 17.31 30.27 7.42
C PHE A 589 17.69 31.75 7.33
N ASN A 590 18.92 32.07 7.67
CA ASN A 590 19.53 33.40 7.71
C ASN A 590 20.31 33.75 6.43
N SER A 591 20.20 32.93 5.37
CA SER A 591 20.85 33.18 4.09
C SER A 591 19.90 32.97 2.92
N THR A 592 20.04 33.79 1.88
CA THR A 592 19.36 33.59 0.60
C THR A 592 20.12 32.65 -0.32
N ALA A 593 21.40 32.35 -0.02
CA ALA A 593 22.25 31.50 -0.84
C ALA A 593 21.89 30.02 -0.66
N GLN A 594 21.51 29.38 -1.76
CA GLN A 594 21.31 27.93 -1.84
C GLN A 594 22.64 27.27 -2.18
N LYS A 595 22.98 26.18 -1.48
CA LYS A 595 24.20 25.40 -1.66
C LYS A 595 23.84 23.97 -2.00
N ASP A 596 24.58 23.40 -2.94
CA ASP A 596 24.42 21.99 -3.28
C ASP A 596 25.16 21.13 -2.25
N ILE A 597 24.51 20.06 -1.80
CA ILE A 597 25.06 19.08 -0.85
C ILE A 597 25.78 17.98 -1.62
N LEU A 598 25.06 17.36 -2.55
CA LEU A 598 25.51 16.29 -3.42
C LEU A 598 24.70 16.27 -4.72
N THR A 599 25.29 15.72 -5.77
CA THR A 599 24.61 15.40 -7.03
C THR A 599 24.79 13.91 -7.36
N ILE A 600 23.72 13.27 -7.78
CA ILE A 600 23.68 11.90 -8.31
C ILE A 600 23.50 12.05 -9.82
N HIS A 601 24.44 11.54 -10.60
CA HIS A 601 24.42 11.58 -12.06
C HIS A 601 23.59 10.43 -12.64
N THR A 602 23.22 10.55 -13.91
CA THR A 602 22.42 9.54 -14.63
C THR A 602 23.09 8.15 -14.69
N ALA A 603 24.42 8.10 -14.64
CA ALA A 603 25.21 6.86 -14.58
C ALA A 603 25.33 6.25 -13.17
N GLY A 604 24.74 6.90 -12.16
CA GLY A 604 24.80 6.47 -10.75
C GLY A 604 26.01 6.99 -9.97
N GLU A 605 26.93 7.74 -10.61
CA GLU A 605 28.04 8.41 -9.92
C GLU A 605 27.51 9.49 -8.96
N ILE A 606 28.15 9.61 -7.79
CA ILE A 606 27.77 10.57 -6.75
C ILE A 606 28.92 11.55 -6.53
N THR A 607 28.66 12.84 -6.75
CA THR A 607 29.60 13.93 -6.44
C THR A 607 29.17 14.65 -5.18
N TRP A 608 30.00 14.61 -4.14
CA TRP A 608 29.78 15.35 -2.90
C TRP A 608 30.37 16.76 -3.01
N LEU A 609 29.57 17.77 -2.69
CA LEU A 609 29.97 19.19 -2.68
C LEU A 609 30.12 19.74 -1.25
N THR A 610 29.89 18.86 -0.27
CA THR A 610 30.05 19.09 1.18
C THR A 610 30.81 17.90 1.79
N ASP A 611 31.24 18.01 3.04
CA ASP A 611 31.91 16.91 3.73
C ASP A 611 30.96 15.70 3.89
N GLN A 612 31.35 14.58 3.26
CA GLN A 612 30.62 13.32 3.26
C GLN A 612 30.42 12.74 4.68
N ARG A 613 31.20 13.16 5.68
CA ARG A 613 30.99 12.71 7.07
C ARG A 613 29.70 13.29 7.68
N ASN A 614 29.19 14.38 7.13
CA ASN A 614 28.04 15.12 7.67
C ASN A 614 26.69 14.59 7.13
N TYR A 615 26.72 13.83 6.04
CA TYR A 615 25.55 13.34 5.33
C TYR A 615 25.80 11.94 4.75
N GLN A 616 24.78 11.09 4.73
CA GLN A 616 24.80 9.78 4.06
C GLN A 616 23.65 9.71 3.07
N LEU A 617 23.78 8.86 2.05
CA LEU A 617 22.75 8.66 1.02
C LEU A 617 22.30 7.21 1.00
N SER A 618 21.00 7.00 0.91
CA SER A 618 20.38 5.70 0.64
C SER A 618 19.38 5.84 -0.49
N VAL A 619 19.40 4.92 -1.46
CA VAL A 619 18.48 4.92 -2.61
C VAL A 619 17.64 3.65 -2.59
N GLN A 620 16.33 3.80 -2.72
CA GLN A 620 15.40 2.69 -2.84
C GLN A 620 14.62 2.81 -4.15
N GLU A 621 14.80 1.83 -5.04
CA GLU A 621 14.15 1.80 -6.34
C GLU A 621 12.90 0.89 -6.32
N GLN A 622 11.83 1.34 -6.97
CA GLN A 622 10.58 0.62 -7.18
C GLN A 622 10.11 0.85 -8.63
N PRO A 623 9.23 0.00 -9.20
CA PRO A 623 8.87 0.05 -10.62
C PRO A 623 8.31 1.39 -11.12
N SER A 624 7.62 2.16 -10.26
CA SER A 624 7.01 3.46 -10.61
C SER A 624 7.47 4.61 -9.70
N SER A 625 8.41 4.35 -8.79
CA SER A 625 8.93 5.41 -7.92
C SER A 625 10.34 5.12 -7.40
N THR A 626 11.09 6.17 -7.11
CA THR A 626 12.42 6.06 -6.50
C THR A 626 12.48 6.99 -5.30
N ILE A 627 13.01 6.50 -4.18
CA ILE A 627 13.18 7.27 -2.95
C ILE A 627 14.67 7.49 -2.71
N PHE A 628 15.10 8.74 -2.81
CA PHE A 628 16.44 9.17 -2.43
C PHE A 628 16.35 9.70 -1.00
N THR A 629 17.11 9.08 -0.09
CA THR A 629 17.12 9.45 1.33
C THR A 629 18.43 10.10 1.68
N LEU A 630 18.41 11.39 2.00
CA LEU A 630 19.53 12.10 2.59
C LEU A 630 19.46 11.94 4.12
N ILE A 631 20.49 11.38 4.71
CA ILE A 631 20.58 11.06 6.13
C ILE A 631 21.60 11.99 6.76
N MET A 632 21.19 12.77 7.75
CA MET A 632 22.10 13.43 8.69
C MET A 632 22.29 12.47 9.87
N PRO A 633 23.43 11.77 9.98
CA PRO A 633 23.61 10.76 11.02
C PRO A 633 23.66 11.37 12.42
N ARG A 634 24.25 12.57 12.55
CA ARG A 634 24.36 13.34 13.80
C ARG A 634 24.06 14.80 13.49
N ALA A 635 22.83 15.24 13.77
CA ALA A 635 22.39 16.59 13.40
C ALA A 635 23.14 17.68 14.19
N SER A 636 23.59 18.71 13.47
CA SER A 636 24.26 19.91 14.01
C SER A 636 23.44 21.16 13.74
N LYS A 637 23.68 22.23 14.52
CA LYS A 637 23.01 23.51 14.32
C LYS A 637 23.34 24.15 12.96
N ARG A 638 24.50 23.85 12.34
CA ARG A 638 24.85 24.31 10.98
C ARG A 638 23.96 23.72 9.88
N GLN A 639 23.34 22.58 10.16
CA GLN A 639 22.48 21.86 9.21
C GLN A 639 21.01 22.28 9.33
N GLU A 640 20.71 23.24 10.19
CA GLU A 640 19.39 23.84 10.33
C GLU A 640 19.07 24.79 9.16
N GLY A 641 17.92 24.59 8.52
CA GLY A 641 17.53 25.36 7.34
C GLY A 641 16.52 24.63 6.47
N GLN A 642 16.42 25.06 5.22
CA GLN A 642 15.50 24.52 4.23
C GLN A 642 16.23 23.64 3.22
N TYR A 643 15.67 22.45 3.00
CA TYR A 643 16.17 21.47 2.05
C TYR A 643 15.24 21.36 0.85
N GLN A 644 15.82 21.04 -0.30
CA GLN A 644 15.09 20.78 -1.54
C GLN A 644 15.87 19.76 -2.38
N CYS A 645 15.17 18.88 -3.08
CA CYS A 645 15.79 18.06 -4.12
C CYS A 645 15.30 18.52 -5.49
N GLN A 646 16.22 18.70 -6.43
CA GLN A 646 15.94 18.85 -7.86
C GLN A 646 16.16 17.50 -8.53
N VAL A 647 15.25 17.12 -9.42
CA VAL A 647 15.31 15.85 -10.15
C VAL A 647 15.18 16.10 -11.63
N ASP A 648 16.15 15.59 -12.39
CA ASP A 648 16.19 15.62 -13.83
C ASP A 648 15.94 14.20 -14.38
N ALA A 649 14.95 14.06 -15.25
CA ALA A 649 14.62 12.80 -15.90
C ALA A 649 15.20 12.75 -17.32
N TYR A 650 15.88 11.66 -17.63
CA TYR A 650 16.53 11.40 -18.91
C TYR A 650 15.98 10.14 -19.56
N GLN A 651 15.70 10.22 -20.85
CA GLN A 651 15.27 9.09 -21.66
C GLN A 651 16.18 9.02 -22.89
N ARG A 652 16.85 7.88 -23.10
CA ARG A 652 17.84 7.67 -24.17
C ARG A 652 18.89 8.80 -24.25
N GLY A 653 19.37 9.26 -23.08
CA GLY A 653 20.41 10.29 -22.96
C GLY A 653 19.96 11.75 -23.14
N ARG A 654 18.67 12.02 -23.41
CA ARG A 654 18.12 13.38 -23.50
C ARG A 654 17.31 13.74 -22.27
N GLN A 655 17.50 14.96 -21.74
CA GLN A 655 16.69 15.46 -20.64
C GLN A 655 15.26 15.72 -21.12
N LYS A 656 14.29 15.11 -20.45
CA LYS A 656 12.85 15.21 -20.77
C LYS A 656 12.05 15.99 -19.73
N ALA A 657 12.54 16.06 -18.50
CA ALA A 657 11.90 16.82 -17.44
C ALA A 657 12.92 17.29 -16.38
N MET A 658 12.61 18.40 -15.74
CA MET A 658 13.28 18.89 -14.53
C MET A 658 12.21 19.34 -13.54
N LYS A 659 12.22 18.82 -12.31
CA LYS A 659 11.33 19.30 -11.25
C LYS A 659 12.03 19.41 -9.91
N ASN A 660 11.64 20.45 -9.19
CA ASN A 660 12.00 20.67 -7.81
C ASN A 660 10.93 20.09 -6.88
N SER A 661 11.37 19.55 -5.74
CA SER A 661 10.48 19.25 -4.63
C SER A 661 9.94 20.51 -3.96
N ASN A 662 8.98 20.33 -3.05
CA ASN A 662 8.69 21.33 -2.03
C ASN A 662 9.94 21.63 -1.17
N LEU A 663 10.00 22.85 -0.62
CA LEU A 663 10.98 23.22 0.40
C LEU A 663 10.59 22.57 1.73
N LEU A 664 11.54 21.95 2.41
CA LEU A 664 11.35 21.31 3.71
C LEU A 664 12.27 21.96 4.75
N ALA A 665 11.68 22.66 5.72
CA ALA A 665 12.39 23.26 6.83
C ALA A 665 12.73 22.20 7.88
N VAL A 666 14.00 22.13 8.27
CA VAL A 666 14.52 21.30 9.36
C VAL A 666 15.02 22.20 10.47
N THR A 667 14.50 21.99 11.68
CA THR A 667 14.81 22.77 12.89
C THR A 667 15.59 21.90 13.86
N ILE A 668 16.70 22.40 14.39
CA ILE A 668 17.55 21.64 15.31
C ILE A 668 17.45 22.22 16.73
N GLN A 669 16.95 21.41 17.66
CA GLN A 669 16.68 21.78 19.04
C GLN A 669 17.88 21.50 19.95
N LYS A 670 18.18 22.47 20.81
CA LYS A 670 19.17 22.28 21.88
C LYS A 670 18.57 21.37 22.97
N PRO A 671 19.36 20.51 23.62
CA PRO A 671 18.89 19.72 24.76
C PRO A 671 18.56 20.62 25.96
N ASP A 672 17.61 20.18 26.79
CA ASP A 672 17.30 20.87 28.04
C ASP A 672 18.45 20.78 29.04
N SER A 673 18.78 21.91 29.68
CA SER A 673 19.82 21.93 30.70
C SER A 673 19.36 21.20 31.96
N LYS A 674 20.20 20.28 32.44
CA LYS A 674 20.09 19.60 33.74
C LYS A 674 20.98 20.26 34.80
N LEU A 675 21.51 21.45 34.51
CA LEU A 675 22.42 22.20 35.38
C LEU A 675 21.76 22.47 36.73
N ARG A 676 22.46 22.14 37.82
CA ARG A 676 22.06 22.49 39.18
C ARG A 676 23.25 23.05 39.94
N LEU A 677 23.05 24.17 40.61
CA LEU A 677 24.06 24.83 41.44
C LEU A 677 23.81 24.54 42.92
N SER A 678 24.88 24.47 43.70
CA SER A 678 24.86 24.47 45.16
C SER A 678 25.49 25.76 45.68
N THR A 679 24.79 26.39 46.60
CA THR A 679 25.35 27.34 47.55
C THR A 679 25.63 26.57 48.84
N LEU A 680 26.91 26.40 49.21
CA LEU A 680 27.26 25.70 50.45
C LEU A 680 26.72 26.43 51.69
N LYS A 681 26.58 27.76 51.60
CA LYS A 681 25.99 28.63 52.63
C LYS A 681 25.21 29.73 51.94
N SER A 682 23.92 29.88 52.25
CA SER A 682 23.11 31.01 51.76
C SER A 682 23.53 32.34 52.39
N ARG A 683 24.09 32.28 53.61
CA ARG A 683 24.63 33.42 54.37
C ARG A 683 25.97 33.03 55.00
N GLN A 684 26.97 33.87 54.79
CA GLN A 684 28.32 33.66 55.29
C GLN A 684 28.79 34.88 56.07
N GLU A 685 29.25 34.64 57.30
CA GLU A 685 29.81 35.66 58.16
C GLU A 685 31.33 35.57 58.18
N THR A 686 32.01 36.71 58.15
CA THR A 686 33.46 36.83 58.32
C THR A 686 33.79 38.07 59.14
N THR A 687 34.98 38.15 59.71
CA THR A 687 35.44 39.35 60.42
C THR A 687 36.20 40.28 59.48
N ALA A 688 36.17 41.58 59.74
CA ALA A 688 36.94 42.55 58.99
C ALA A 688 38.44 42.20 59.00
N ASN A 689 39.15 42.51 57.91
CA ASN A 689 40.59 42.25 57.70
C ASN A 689 40.98 40.77 57.58
N THR A 690 40.01 39.88 57.31
CA THR A 690 40.24 38.47 56.96
C THR A 690 39.81 38.18 55.52
N ASP A 691 40.26 37.05 54.95
CA ASP A 691 39.88 36.65 53.59
C ASP A 691 38.45 36.07 53.57
N ALA A 692 37.53 36.71 52.84
CA ALA A 692 36.21 36.16 52.60
C ALA A 692 36.25 35.20 51.39
N LYS A 693 35.76 33.97 51.56
CA LYS A 693 35.75 32.94 50.51
C LYS A 693 34.32 32.51 50.20
N ILE A 694 33.84 32.86 49.01
CA ILE A 694 32.49 32.55 48.54
C ILE A 694 32.59 31.46 47.49
N GLU A 695 31.78 30.40 47.62
CA GLU A 695 31.87 29.22 46.75
C GLU A 695 30.57 28.96 45.99
N CYS A 696 30.74 28.60 44.72
CA CYS A 696 29.68 28.20 43.82
C CYS A 696 30.04 26.85 43.19
N SER A 697 29.27 25.81 43.51
CA SER A 697 29.57 24.44 43.06
C SER A 697 28.49 23.93 42.11
N ILE A 698 28.91 23.27 41.03
CA ILE A 698 27.98 22.59 40.12
C ILE A 698 27.67 21.20 40.68
N LEU A 699 26.42 20.98 41.09
CA LEU A 699 25.92 19.69 41.59
C LEU A 699 25.61 18.69 40.48
N LYS A 700 25.02 19.19 39.40
CA LYS A 700 24.59 18.38 38.27
C LYS A 700 24.90 19.13 36.99
N LYS A 701 25.48 18.43 36.02
CA LYS A 701 25.75 18.90 34.66
C LYS A 701 24.87 18.14 33.67
N THR A 702 24.63 18.73 32.50
CA THR A 702 23.80 18.13 31.45
C THR A 702 24.48 16.93 30.80
N THR A 703 25.78 17.05 30.52
CA THR A 703 26.59 15.96 29.95
C THR A 703 27.98 15.92 30.58
N ASN A 704 28.75 14.86 30.33
CA ASN A 704 30.12 14.78 30.84
C ASN A 704 31.09 15.76 30.17
N SER A 705 30.79 16.14 28.91
CA SER A 705 31.55 17.08 28.08
C SER A 705 31.15 18.54 28.29
N SER A 706 30.20 18.84 29.19
CA SER A 706 29.80 20.20 29.51
C SER A 706 31.00 21.05 29.95
N ARG A 707 31.13 22.23 29.35
CA ARG A 707 32.01 23.32 29.81
C ARG A 707 31.18 24.47 30.36
N PHE A 708 31.83 25.37 31.11
CA PHE A 708 31.11 26.41 31.85
C PHE A 708 31.83 27.74 31.72
N THR A 709 31.05 28.80 31.55
CA THR A 709 31.50 30.17 31.84
C THR A 709 30.88 30.60 33.16
N ILE A 710 31.65 31.36 33.95
CA ILE A 710 31.27 31.73 35.32
C ILE A 710 31.39 33.23 35.48
N THR A 711 30.30 33.88 35.84
CA THR A 711 30.26 35.31 36.10
C THR A 711 29.93 35.55 37.56
N TRP A 712 30.82 36.24 38.28
CA TRP A 712 30.55 36.72 39.64
C TRP A 712 30.04 38.15 39.59
N MET A 713 28.94 38.41 40.29
CA MET A 713 28.31 39.72 40.41
C MET A 713 28.12 40.08 41.88
N ILE A 714 28.14 41.39 42.17
CA ILE A 714 27.66 41.94 43.44
C ILE A 714 26.45 42.83 43.14
N GLY A 715 25.29 42.51 43.73
CA GLY A 715 24.02 43.06 43.27
C GLY A 715 23.77 42.74 41.78
N SER A 716 23.74 43.76 40.92
CA SER A 716 23.56 43.63 39.47
C SER A 716 24.82 43.92 38.63
N GLN A 717 25.96 44.17 39.27
CA GLN A 717 27.19 44.55 38.57
C GLN A 717 28.21 43.41 38.53
N MET A 718 28.89 43.24 37.40
CA MET A 718 29.90 42.19 37.17
C MET A 718 31.23 42.53 37.86
N LEU A 719 31.68 41.64 38.75
CA LEU A 719 33.00 41.69 39.38
C LEU A 719 34.07 41.05 38.50
N LEU A 720 33.82 39.82 38.03
CA LEU A 720 34.72 39.10 37.14
C LEU A 720 33.97 38.02 36.36
N ASN A 721 34.53 37.61 35.22
CA ASN A 721 34.00 36.57 34.36
C ASN A 721 35.11 35.62 33.91
N MET A 722 34.84 34.31 33.95
CA MET A 722 35.69 33.26 33.43
C MET A 722 35.12 32.73 32.11
N ASP A 723 35.91 32.77 31.04
CA ASP A 723 35.51 32.24 29.73
C ASP A 723 35.72 30.72 29.60
N LEU A 724 35.40 30.17 28.42
CA LEU A 724 35.44 28.73 28.13
C LEU A 724 36.85 28.12 28.19
N ASP A 725 37.87 28.95 28.07
CA ASP A 725 39.28 28.57 28.15
C ASP A 725 39.85 28.80 29.56
N ALA A 726 38.96 29.08 30.53
CA ALA A 726 39.27 29.37 31.93
C ALA A 726 40.09 30.66 32.14
N VAL A 727 40.02 31.60 31.20
CA VAL A 727 40.65 32.92 31.34
C VAL A 727 39.72 33.84 32.11
N VAL A 728 40.23 34.46 33.18
CA VAL A 728 39.48 35.37 34.04
C VAL A 728 39.65 36.81 33.58
N LYS A 729 38.54 37.51 33.36
CA LYS A 729 38.46 38.93 33.00
C LYS A 729 37.72 39.70 34.09
N TYR A 730 38.29 40.82 34.52
CA TYR A 730 37.70 41.66 35.56
C TYR A 730 36.63 42.59 34.97
N GLY A 731 35.54 42.77 35.73
CA GLY A 731 34.39 43.57 35.33
C GLY A 731 34.43 44.99 35.94
N PRO A 732 33.57 45.89 35.46
CA PRO A 732 33.60 47.30 35.85
C PRO A 732 33.27 47.57 37.32
N ALA A 733 32.62 46.62 38.01
CA ALA A 733 32.17 46.78 39.40
C ALA A 733 33.29 46.65 40.43
N ALA A 734 34.39 45.99 40.07
CA ALA A 734 35.52 45.84 40.97
C ALA A 734 36.30 47.15 41.09
N GLY A 735 36.52 47.88 39.99
CA GLY A 735 37.40 49.04 40.00
C GLY A 735 38.84 48.68 40.38
N VAL A 736 39.75 49.66 40.34
CA VAL A 736 41.20 49.39 40.46
C VAL A 736 41.60 48.78 41.82
N GLU A 737 40.92 49.18 42.89
CA GLU A 737 41.25 48.73 44.26
C GLU A 737 40.69 47.32 44.56
N MET A 738 39.48 46.99 44.10
CA MET A 738 38.92 45.65 44.34
C MET A 738 39.50 44.61 43.40
N ASP A 739 39.93 44.98 42.18
CA ASP A 739 40.63 44.09 41.24
C ASP A 739 41.87 43.42 41.87
N GLN A 740 42.60 44.15 42.71
CA GLN A 740 43.78 43.65 43.40
C GLN A 740 43.44 42.75 44.61
N ARG A 741 42.22 42.86 45.14
CA ARG A 741 41.75 42.12 46.32
C ARG A 741 40.92 40.89 45.96
N ILE A 742 40.32 40.84 44.77
CA ILE A 742 39.48 39.71 44.37
C ILE A 742 40.23 38.71 43.50
N ARG A 743 40.06 37.43 43.82
CA ARG A 743 40.65 36.33 43.05
C ARG A 743 39.65 35.20 42.88
N MET A 744 39.53 34.71 41.65
CA MET A 744 38.79 33.50 41.35
C MET A 744 39.73 32.29 41.32
N THR A 745 39.33 31.19 41.95
CA THR A 745 40.05 29.91 41.90
C THR A 745 39.09 28.76 41.66
N VAL A 746 39.55 27.69 41.00
CA VAL A 746 38.78 26.46 40.77
C VAL A 746 39.31 25.38 41.71
N ARG A 747 38.51 24.92 42.69
CA ARG A 747 38.99 24.11 43.83
C ARG A 747 38.83 22.59 43.68
N GLN A 748 37.85 22.07 42.93
CA GLN A 748 37.65 20.62 42.71
C GLN A 748 36.93 20.33 41.37
N LYS A 749 37.57 20.67 40.24
CA LYS A 749 37.04 20.60 38.84
C LYS A 749 35.73 21.35 38.54
N HIS A 750 34.82 21.57 39.49
CA HIS A 750 33.52 22.24 39.28
C HIS A 750 33.05 23.11 40.47
N THR A 751 33.99 23.46 41.37
CA THR A 751 33.75 24.41 42.47
C THR A 751 34.55 25.67 42.18
N PHE A 752 33.84 26.77 41.99
CA PHE A 752 34.38 28.08 41.69
C PHE A 752 34.35 28.93 42.96
N GLN A 753 35.51 29.38 43.40
CA GLN A 753 35.68 30.14 44.64
C GLN A 753 36.10 31.57 44.32
N LEU A 754 35.29 32.53 44.73
CA LEU A 754 35.64 33.94 44.79
C LEU A 754 36.25 34.24 46.15
N THR A 755 37.49 34.74 46.17
CA THR A 755 38.17 35.20 47.39
C THR A 755 38.25 36.72 47.36
N VAL A 756 37.74 37.37 48.41
CA VAL A 756 37.95 38.80 48.67
C VAL A 756 39.00 38.90 49.77
N HIS A 757 40.21 39.31 49.41
CA HIS A 757 41.31 39.51 50.35
C HIS A 757 41.07 40.77 51.18
N GLN A 758 41.39 40.69 52.48
CA GLN A 758 41.21 41.78 53.43
C GLN A 758 39.79 42.36 53.37
N ALA A 759 38.79 41.55 53.70
CA ALA A 759 37.39 41.92 53.60
C ALA A 759 37.05 43.10 54.52
N ARG A 760 36.34 44.08 53.96
CA ARG A 760 35.87 45.30 54.63
C ARG A 760 34.38 45.21 54.93
N THR A 761 33.88 46.00 55.87
CA THR A 761 32.44 46.09 56.15
C THR A 761 31.62 46.49 54.91
N THR A 762 32.20 47.30 54.01
CA THR A 762 31.65 47.69 52.70
C THR A 762 31.60 46.57 51.66
N ASP A 763 32.37 45.49 51.83
CA ASP A 763 32.32 44.33 50.94
C ASP A 763 31.12 43.43 51.26
N SER A 764 30.36 43.74 52.32
CA SER A 764 29.12 43.03 52.67
C SER A 764 28.05 43.26 51.60
N GLY A 765 27.35 42.21 51.21
CA GLY A 765 26.33 42.29 50.18
C GLY A 765 25.94 40.93 49.61
N GLN A 766 25.05 40.96 48.63
CA GLN A 766 24.61 39.76 47.93
C GLN A 766 25.51 39.50 46.72
N TYR A 767 26.29 38.43 46.78
CA TYR A 767 27.11 37.96 45.68
C TYR A 767 26.33 36.91 44.89
N LEU A 768 26.31 37.08 43.57
CA LEU A 768 25.61 36.20 42.64
C LEU A 768 26.63 35.51 41.73
N CYS A 769 26.65 34.18 41.76
CA CYS A 769 27.36 33.35 40.81
C CYS A 769 26.40 32.97 39.68
N GLU A 770 26.61 33.49 38.47
CA GLU A 770 25.91 33.06 37.26
C GLU A 770 26.79 32.05 36.50
N VAL A 771 26.19 30.90 36.16
CA VAL A 771 26.83 29.82 35.44
C VAL A 771 26.08 29.60 34.12
N GLU A 772 26.80 29.68 33.01
CA GLU A 772 26.30 29.32 31.69
C GLU A 772 26.98 28.03 31.22
N GLU A 773 26.16 27.04 30.86
CA GLU A 773 26.64 25.73 30.40
C GLU A 773 26.74 25.69 28.88
N TRP A 774 27.86 25.18 28.39
CA TRP A 774 28.19 25.07 26.98
C TRP A 774 28.44 23.62 26.57
N LEU A 775 27.86 23.25 25.44
CA LEU A 775 28.04 21.96 24.79
C LEU A 775 28.59 22.17 23.38
N GLN A 776 29.27 21.15 22.87
CA GLN A 776 29.80 21.16 21.51
C GLN A 776 28.92 20.27 20.64
N ASP A 777 28.51 20.77 19.48
CA ASP A 777 27.75 19.98 18.52
C ASP A 777 28.65 18.98 17.77
N PRO A 778 28.08 18.02 17.01
CA PRO A 778 28.87 17.02 16.29
C PRO A 778 29.85 17.57 15.24
N LEU A 779 29.68 18.82 14.79
CA LEU A 779 30.55 19.48 13.80
C LEU A 779 31.57 20.44 14.45
N GLY A 780 31.61 20.51 15.78
CA GLY A 780 32.61 21.25 16.54
C GLY A 780 32.15 22.63 17.04
N ASP A 781 30.91 23.06 16.79
CA ASP A 781 30.43 24.36 17.23
C ASP A 781 29.97 24.34 18.68
N TRP A 782 30.39 25.35 19.44
CA TRP A 782 29.93 25.55 20.81
C TRP A 782 28.60 26.29 20.86
N TYR A 783 27.66 25.77 21.65
CA TYR A 783 26.39 26.42 21.92
C TYR A 783 26.11 26.44 23.43
N SER A 784 25.60 27.56 23.92
CA SER A 784 25.15 27.68 25.30
C SER A 784 23.72 27.21 25.50
N LEU A 785 23.48 26.72 26.71
CA LEU A 785 22.17 26.41 27.27
C LEU A 785 21.68 27.54 28.19
N LYS A 786 20.63 27.28 28.97
CA LYS A 786 20.07 28.26 29.91
C LYS A 786 21.05 28.59 31.04
N LYS A 787 21.23 29.88 31.31
CA LYS A 787 21.98 30.40 32.46
C LYS A 787 21.25 30.10 33.76
N LEU A 788 22.01 29.70 34.79
CA LEU A 788 21.49 29.49 36.14
C LEU A 788 22.35 30.29 37.12
N SER A 789 21.72 30.88 38.14
CA SER A 789 22.43 31.69 39.12
C SER A 789 22.18 31.25 40.55
N ALA A 790 23.14 31.54 41.42
CA ALA A 790 23.18 31.13 42.81
C ALA A 790 23.68 32.30 43.67
N SER A 791 22.93 32.68 44.70
CA SER A 791 23.26 33.84 45.54
C SER A 791 23.79 33.44 46.92
N THR A 792 24.73 34.23 47.42
CA THR A 792 25.29 34.11 48.78
C THR A 792 25.40 35.49 49.40
N GLU A 793 24.81 35.67 50.58
CA GLU A 793 24.93 36.89 51.36
C GLU A 793 26.23 36.85 52.18
N LEU A 794 27.16 37.78 51.92
CA LEU A 794 28.36 37.98 52.72
C LEU A 794 28.11 39.09 53.75
N VAL A 795 28.37 38.79 55.02
CA VAL A 795 28.27 39.74 56.13
C VAL A 795 29.63 39.85 56.82
N VAL A 796 30.25 41.03 56.76
CA VAL A 796 31.54 41.30 57.38
C VAL A 796 31.33 42.07 58.70
N LYS A 797 31.68 41.46 59.84
CA LYS A 797 31.53 42.03 61.19
C LYS A 797 32.83 42.67 61.70
N GLU A 798 32.71 43.69 62.56
CA GLU A 798 33.87 44.28 63.27
C GLU A 798 34.38 43.33 64.38
N GLN A 799 35.66 43.46 64.75
CA GLN A 799 36.31 42.66 65.81
C GLN A 799 35.83 43.08 67.21
N GLU A 800 35.29 42.15 68.00
CA GLU A 800 34.85 42.39 69.39
C GLU A 800 36.04 42.48 70.38
N SER A 801 35.91 43.31 71.43
CA SER A 801 36.94 43.51 72.46
C SER A 801 36.73 42.61 73.70
N ASN A 802 37.80 42.01 74.24
CA ASN A 802 37.83 41.15 75.42
C ASN A 802 39.00 41.49 76.40
N LEU A 803 39.45 42.74 76.45
CA LEU A 803 40.50 43.19 77.38
C LEU A 803 40.00 43.10 78.84
N ARG A 804 40.76 42.42 79.70
CA ARG A 804 40.53 42.41 81.16
C ARG A 804 41.85 42.52 81.92
N VAL A 805 41.90 43.36 82.94
CA VAL A 805 43.06 43.56 83.83
C VAL A 805 42.73 43.07 85.23
N GLN A 806 43.70 42.48 85.94
CA GLN A 806 43.51 41.92 87.28
C GLN A 806 43.19 43.02 88.31
N LYS A 807 42.10 42.82 89.08
CA LYS A 807 41.54 43.85 89.99
C LYS A 807 41.81 43.60 91.48
N GLU A 808 42.97 43.06 91.81
CA GLU A 808 43.34 42.73 93.20
C GLU A 808 43.84 43.97 93.96
N ASN A 809 43.24 44.28 95.10
CA ASN A 809 43.68 45.37 95.97
C ASN A 809 44.70 44.84 96.99
N GLN A 810 45.81 45.54 97.15
CA GLN A 810 46.89 45.15 98.05
C GLN A 810 47.31 46.31 98.95
N THR A 811 47.85 46.00 100.12
CA THR A 811 48.34 47.00 101.08
C THR A 811 49.75 46.64 101.48
N LEU A 812 50.70 47.54 101.25
CA LEU A 812 52.12 47.35 101.58
C LEU A 812 52.55 48.35 102.65
N ASN A 813 53.11 47.84 103.74
CA ASN A 813 53.68 48.64 104.82
C ASN A 813 55.21 48.54 104.73
N ILE A 814 55.87 49.65 104.43
CA ILE A 814 57.32 49.73 104.22
C ILE A 814 57.98 50.22 105.50
N THR A 815 58.71 49.33 106.15
CA THR A 815 59.53 49.60 107.36
C THR A 815 61.01 49.76 107.02
N ASN A 816 61.48 49.15 105.93
CA ASN A 816 62.85 49.31 105.42
C ASN A 816 62.83 50.17 104.16
N LEU A 817 63.28 51.42 104.29
CA LEU A 817 63.33 52.40 103.19
C LEU A 817 64.26 51.98 102.03
N GLN A 818 65.21 51.06 102.27
CA GLN A 818 66.11 50.52 101.24
C GLN A 818 65.50 49.35 100.43
N ALA A 819 64.35 48.79 100.82
CA ALA A 819 63.80 47.58 100.19
C ALA A 819 62.88 47.84 98.98
N GLY A 820 62.41 49.09 98.79
CA GLY A 820 61.53 49.45 97.66
C GLY A 820 60.17 48.74 97.65
N PHE A 821 59.35 49.02 96.63
CA PHE A 821 58.14 48.26 96.33
C PHE A 821 57.86 48.17 94.82
N THR A 822 57.06 47.19 94.42
CA THR A 822 56.66 46.96 93.02
C THR A 822 55.15 47.09 92.87
N ALA A 823 54.72 47.83 91.85
CA ALA A 823 53.34 47.91 91.40
C ALA A 823 53.16 47.02 90.15
N ASP A 824 52.62 45.83 90.36
CA ASP A 824 52.30 44.86 89.31
C ASP A 824 51.02 45.24 88.55
N CYS A 825 51.03 45.00 87.25
CA CYS A 825 49.91 45.21 86.33
C CYS A 825 49.78 43.98 85.42
N ILE A 826 48.77 43.15 85.68
CA ILE A 826 48.59 41.85 85.01
C ILE A 826 47.33 41.89 84.14
N ILE A 827 47.48 41.57 82.85
CA ILE A 827 46.41 41.48 81.86
C ILE A 827 45.88 40.04 81.86
N ALA A 828 44.61 39.86 82.22
CA ALA A 828 43.96 38.55 82.36
C ALA A 828 43.42 38.00 81.02
N SER A 829 43.00 38.87 80.09
CA SER A 829 42.57 38.46 78.76
C SER A 829 42.78 39.55 77.73
N GLN A 830 42.97 39.15 76.47
CA GLN A 830 43.18 40.03 75.31
C GLN A 830 42.25 39.65 74.14
N SER A 831 41.98 40.61 73.25
CA SER A 831 41.02 40.49 72.14
C SER A 831 41.58 39.78 70.90
N SER A 832 42.90 39.78 70.73
CA SER A 832 43.61 39.07 69.66
C SER A 832 45.03 38.73 70.13
N ASP A 833 45.62 37.68 69.56
CA ASP A 833 47.03 37.34 69.65
C ASP A 833 47.98 38.44 69.14
N LYS A 834 47.49 39.33 68.26
CA LYS A 834 48.24 40.48 67.71
C LYS A 834 48.07 41.76 68.51
N SER A 835 47.35 41.72 69.62
CA SER A 835 47.13 42.87 70.48
C SER A 835 48.42 43.38 71.10
N VAL A 836 48.60 44.70 71.07
CA VAL A 836 49.71 45.38 71.73
C VAL A 836 49.15 46.34 72.78
N PHE A 837 49.85 46.47 73.91
CA PHE A 837 49.32 47.17 75.08
C PHE A 837 50.12 48.43 75.42
N GLN A 838 49.39 49.48 75.78
CA GLN A 838 49.91 50.66 76.44
C GLN A 838 49.50 50.61 77.92
N VAL A 839 50.47 50.69 78.83
CA VAL A 839 50.24 50.59 80.28
C VAL A 839 50.70 51.87 80.96
N THR A 840 49.81 52.53 81.69
CA THR A 840 50.09 53.76 82.42
C THR A 840 49.85 53.57 83.91
N TRP A 841 50.85 53.87 84.75
CA TRP A 841 50.75 53.84 86.20
C TRP A 841 50.41 55.21 86.75
N PHE A 842 49.51 55.22 87.73
CA PHE A 842 49.02 56.41 88.41
C PHE A 842 49.24 56.31 89.91
N LYS A 843 49.57 57.44 90.55
CA LYS A 843 49.58 57.62 92.01
C LYS A 843 48.45 58.57 92.39
N VAL A 844 47.65 58.18 93.36
CA VAL A 844 46.62 59.02 93.97
C VAL A 844 47.11 59.47 95.33
N GLU A 845 47.20 60.79 95.50
CA GLU A 845 47.62 61.49 96.70
C GLU A 845 46.63 62.64 96.96
N GLU A 846 46.03 62.69 98.15
CA GLU A 846 45.04 63.71 98.53
C GLU A 846 43.92 63.93 97.47
N GLU A 847 43.45 62.83 96.87
CA GLU A 847 42.46 62.79 95.78
C GLU A 847 42.91 63.33 94.40
N VAL A 848 44.15 63.80 94.26
CA VAL A 848 44.74 64.15 92.97
C VAL A 848 45.46 62.93 92.38
N THR A 849 45.15 62.62 91.12
CA THR A 849 45.77 61.51 90.39
C THR A 849 46.90 62.03 89.51
N HIS A 850 48.12 61.56 89.77
CA HIS A 850 49.31 61.88 89.00
C HIS A 850 49.70 60.68 88.13
N VAL A 851 49.98 60.92 86.85
CA VAL A 851 50.67 59.93 85.99
C VAL A 851 52.11 59.83 86.49
N ILE A 852 52.59 58.61 86.68
CA ILE A 852 53.96 58.38 87.15
C ILE A 852 54.83 57.86 86.02
N PHE A 853 54.29 56.92 85.25
CA PHE A 853 55.04 56.20 84.23
C PHE A 853 54.08 55.67 83.16
N THR A 854 54.48 55.73 81.90
CA THR A 854 53.76 55.16 80.76
C THR A 854 54.69 54.31 79.92
N ALA A 855 54.33 53.05 79.72
CA ALA A 855 54.88 52.20 78.67
C ALA A 855 53.92 52.23 77.47
N LYS A 856 54.34 52.86 76.36
CA LYS A 856 53.52 52.99 75.16
C LYS A 856 53.46 51.70 74.35
N HIS A 857 52.44 51.59 73.50
CA HIS A 857 52.25 50.44 72.60
C HIS A 857 53.43 50.22 71.61
N ASP A 858 54.25 51.24 71.37
CA ASP A 858 55.37 51.20 70.41
C ASP A 858 56.71 50.85 71.10
N GLY A 859 56.67 50.55 72.41
CA GLY A 859 57.85 50.23 73.21
C GLY A 859 58.52 51.45 73.85
N THR A 860 58.05 52.66 73.59
CA THR A 860 58.60 53.88 74.22
C THR A 860 58.20 53.95 75.69
N LEU A 861 59.18 54.23 76.56
CA LEU A 861 58.98 54.41 77.98
C LEU A 861 59.04 55.89 78.34
N HIS A 862 58.04 56.37 79.08
CA HIS A 862 57.95 57.76 79.52
C HIS A 862 57.76 57.82 81.03
N SER A 863 58.73 58.37 81.75
CA SER A 863 58.60 58.71 83.18
C SER A 863 58.09 60.14 83.30
N ALA A 864 57.04 60.36 84.07
CA ALA A 864 56.53 61.69 84.39
C ALA A 864 57.24 62.31 85.61
N LEU A 865 58.04 61.51 86.33
CA LEU A 865 58.90 61.96 87.41
C LEU A 865 60.34 62.03 86.91
N ASN A 866 60.91 63.24 86.83
CA ASN A 866 62.29 63.45 86.37
C ASN A 866 63.33 63.21 87.47
N ASP A 867 62.96 63.39 88.73
CA ASP A 867 63.88 63.40 89.87
C ASP A 867 63.90 62.06 90.65
N LYS A 868 63.28 61.00 90.10
CA LYS A 868 63.11 59.71 90.78
C LYS A 868 63.43 58.52 89.88
N TYR A 869 64.28 57.62 90.37
CA TYR A 869 64.69 56.43 89.63
C TYR A 869 63.63 55.33 89.76
N LEU A 870 62.84 55.13 88.69
CA LEU A 870 61.85 54.05 88.58
C LEU A 870 62.37 52.94 87.68
N VAL A 871 62.18 51.68 88.08
CA VAL A 871 62.59 50.52 87.30
C VAL A 871 61.36 49.87 86.67
N PHE A 872 61.25 50.00 85.35
CA PHE A 872 60.23 49.32 84.56
C PHE A 872 60.67 47.89 84.22
N GLY A 873 59.77 46.93 84.41
CA GLY A 873 59.96 45.54 84.02
C GLY A 873 58.74 45.01 83.26
N ARG A 874 59.00 44.17 82.25
CA ARG A 874 57.98 43.42 81.53
C ARG A 874 58.36 41.93 81.53
N PRO A 875 58.05 41.18 82.61
CA PRO A 875 58.37 39.77 82.71
C PRO A 875 57.84 38.91 81.56
N ASP A 876 56.61 39.20 81.09
CA ASP A 876 55.99 38.54 79.94
C ASP A 876 55.08 39.52 79.17
N ALA A 877 54.45 39.04 78.09
CA ALA A 877 53.64 39.89 77.21
C ALA A 877 52.44 40.55 77.91
N THR A 878 51.93 39.93 78.98
CA THR A 878 50.71 40.31 79.73
C THR A 878 51.00 40.84 81.14
N HIS A 879 52.24 40.71 81.62
CA HIS A 879 52.66 41.17 82.94
C HIS A 879 53.62 42.35 82.82
N TYR A 880 53.22 43.47 83.38
CA TYR A 880 54.01 44.69 83.48
C TYR A 880 54.24 45.03 84.96
N LYS A 881 55.43 45.52 85.30
CA LYS A 881 55.82 45.86 86.67
C LYS A 881 56.52 47.21 86.70
N LEU A 882 56.17 48.04 87.67
CA LEU A 882 56.88 49.28 87.97
C LEU A 882 57.43 49.22 89.39
N THR A 883 58.75 49.24 89.53
CA THR A 883 59.42 49.14 90.83
C THR A 883 59.99 50.49 91.25
N VAL A 884 59.71 50.87 92.48
CA VAL A 884 60.33 51.99 93.19
C VAL A 884 61.42 51.40 94.09
N PRO A 885 62.70 51.46 93.72
CA PRO A 885 63.77 50.72 94.41
C PRO A 885 64.19 51.32 95.75
N GLN A 886 64.03 52.64 95.93
CA GLN A 886 64.29 53.33 97.20
C GLN A 886 63.04 54.13 97.55
N THR A 887 62.48 53.85 98.73
CA THR A 887 61.23 54.46 99.17
C THR A 887 61.52 55.63 100.09
N ASP A 888 60.85 56.75 99.87
CA ASP A 888 60.88 57.92 100.75
C ASP A 888 59.45 58.28 101.23
N PRO A 889 59.28 59.17 102.23
CA PRO A 889 57.96 59.52 102.76
C PRO A 889 56.95 60.05 101.72
N THR A 890 57.43 60.63 100.62
CA THR A 890 56.59 61.11 99.50
C THR A 890 56.04 59.96 98.66
N ASP A 891 56.50 58.72 98.80
CA ASP A 891 55.94 57.56 98.09
C ASP A 891 54.65 57.00 98.68
N LYS A 892 54.22 57.53 99.84
CA LYS A 892 52.93 57.17 100.41
C LYS A 892 51.81 57.52 99.42
N GLY A 893 50.91 56.58 99.18
CA GLY A 893 49.81 56.80 98.25
C GLY A 893 49.15 55.52 97.77
N LYS A 894 48.16 55.69 96.89
CA LYS A 894 47.45 54.60 96.23
C LYS A 894 47.88 54.52 94.77
N TYR A 895 48.30 53.35 94.32
CA TYR A 895 48.83 53.12 92.98
C TYR A 895 47.91 52.18 92.20
N TYR A 896 47.71 52.45 90.92
CA TYR A 896 47.05 51.53 90.00
C TYR A 896 47.59 51.73 88.58
N CYS A 897 47.39 50.75 87.70
CA CYS A 897 47.67 50.89 86.28
C CYS A 897 46.37 50.92 85.44
N GLN A 898 46.42 51.64 84.32
CA GLN A 898 45.42 51.57 83.25
C GLN A 898 46.09 50.97 82.02
N VAL A 899 45.46 49.95 81.45
CA VAL A 899 45.89 49.27 80.23
C VAL A 899 44.96 49.70 79.08
N GLU A 900 45.54 50.04 77.95
CA GLU A 900 44.85 50.22 76.68
C GLU A 900 45.34 49.18 75.69
N GLU A 901 44.40 48.50 75.01
CA GLU A 901 44.69 47.52 73.97
C GLU A 901 44.59 48.16 72.59
N TRP A 902 45.61 47.91 71.77
CA TRP A 902 45.77 48.48 70.44
C TRP A 902 45.98 47.37 69.41
N LEU A 903 45.38 47.54 68.24
CA LEU A 903 45.58 46.68 67.07
C LEU A 903 46.05 47.51 65.89
N HIS A 904 46.99 46.94 65.13
CA HIS A 904 47.47 47.53 63.90
C HIS A 904 46.63 47.04 62.71
N THR A 905 45.87 47.95 62.11
CA THR A 905 45.00 47.68 60.94
C THR A 905 45.28 48.72 59.87
N ASP A 906 45.51 48.29 58.62
CA ASP A 906 45.73 49.18 57.45
C ASP A 906 46.76 50.30 57.71
N ASN A 907 47.94 49.95 58.22
CA ASN A 907 49.02 50.89 58.57
C ASN A 907 48.66 51.96 59.62
N THR A 908 47.59 51.74 60.39
CA THR A 908 47.18 52.65 61.47
C THR A 908 46.93 51.87 62.76
N TRP A 909 47.35 52.44 63.89
CA TRP A 909 47.07 51.89 65.21
C TRP A 909 45.69 52.34 65.67
N LYS A 910 44.77 51.40 65.90
CA LYS A 910 43.43 51.66 66.44
C LYS A 910 43.36 51.17 67.89
N ARG A 911 42.93 52.05 68.80
CA ARG A 911 42.62 51.69 70.19
C ARG A 911 41.33 50.88 70.23
N LEU A 912 41.40 49.65 70.73
CA LEU A 912 40.27 48.72 70.77
C LEU A 912 39.53 48.75 72.11
N ALA A 913 40.24 48.80 73.24
CA ALA A 913 39.65 48.78 74.58
C ALA A 913 40.58 49.40 75.65
N SER A 914 40.04 49.68 76.85
CA SER A 914 40.82 50.07 78.03
C SER A 914 40.22 49.51 79.33
N ASP A 915 41.07 49.05 80.25
CA ASP A 915 40.66 48.57 81.59
C ASP A 915 41.72 48.93 82.66
N ARG A 916 41.35 48.86 83.94
CA ARG A 916 42.18 49.29 85.08
C ARG A 916 42.45 48.16 86.07
N SER A 917 43.63 48.16 86.67
CA SER A 917 43.96 47.23 87.76
C SER A 917 43.26 47.58 89.07
N GLY A 918 43.44 46.69 90.06
CA GLY A 918 43.18 46.99 91.46
C GLY A 918 44.17 48.04 91.99
N VAL A 919 43.95 48.43 93.25
CA VAL A 919 44.69 49.52 93.91
C VAL A 919 45.69 48.96 94.92
N LEU A 920 46.96 49.35 94.78
CA LEU A 920 48.02 49.09 95.73
C LEU A 920 48.18 50.29 96.68
N SER A 921 47.93 50.10 97.97
CA SER A 921 48.04 51.15 98.99
C SER A 921 49.36 51.03 99.77
N VAL A 922 50.25 52.00 99.59
CA VAL A 922 51.60 52.00 100.17
C VAL A 922 51.68 52.95 101.37
N HIS A 923 52.17 52.44 102.51
CA HIS A 923 52.36 53.18 103.75
C HIS A 923 53.84 53.12 104.17
N VAL A 924 54.43 54.25 104.56
CA VAL A 924 55.86 54.36 104.91
C VAL A 924 55.99 54.76 106.39
N HIS A 925 56.77 54.03 107.19
CA HIS A 925 56.98 54.30 108.63
C HIS A 925 58.39 54.87 108.90
N THR A 926 58.51 55.95 109.68
CA THR A 926 59.80 56.55 110.10
C THR A 926 60.01 56.36 111.61
N GLU A 927 61.16 55.80 112.02
CA GLU A 927 61.52 55.60 113.44
C GLU A 927 61.73 56.94 114.16
N GLY A 928 60.93 57.20 115.19
CA GLY A 928 61.12 58.33 116.10
C GLY A 928 59.85 59.08 116.50
N ASP A 929 58.83 58.40 117.02
CA ASP A 929 58.10 58.92 118.18
C ASP A 929 57.37 57.79 118.91
N SER A 930 57.74 57.61 120.17
CA SER A 930 57.20 56.62 121.09
C SER A 930 56.31 57.33 122.09
N GLY A 931 55.06 56.89 122.19
CA GLY A 931 54.28 57.02 123.41
C GLY A 931 52.93 57.68 123.25
N LYS A 932 51.89 56.84 123.14
CA LYS A 932 50.81 56.83 124.16
C LYS A 932 50.02 55.53 124.04
N GLN A 933 50.35 54.63 124.96
CA GLN A 933 49.47 53.56 125.42
C GLN A 933 48.21 54.19 126.00
N ILE A 934 47.04 53.86 125.44
CA ILE A 934 45.76 53.93 126.15
C ILE A 934 44.99 52.63 125.90
N ASN A 935 45.03 51.79 126.95
CA ASN A 935 44.10 50.76 127.44
C ASN A 935 43.29 49.81 126.52
N PRO A 936 43.49 48.48 126.64
CA PRO A 936 42.66 47.42 126.04
C PRO A 936 41.52 47.00 126.97
N LEU A 937 40.59 47.91 127.29
CA LEU A 937 39.35 47.56 128.00
C LEU A 937 38.07 48.25 127.48
N VAL A 938 38.16 48.98 126.36
CA VAL A 938 36.99 49.61 125.68
C VAL A 938 36.52 48.81 124.45
N ILE A 939 37.30 47.80 124.03
CA ILE A 939 36.98 46.92 122.88
C ILE A 939 35.89 45.87 123.23
N LEU A 940 35.47 45.75 124.49
CA LEU A 940 34.43 44.77 124.89
C LEU A 940 32.98 45.33 124.93
N LEU A 941 32.76 46.62 124.65
CA LEU A 941 31.41 47.23 124.66
C LEU A 941 30.95 47.83 123.33
N GLY A 942 31.80 47.84 122.28
CA GLY A 942 31.47 48.36 120.94
C GLY A 942 31.07 47.30 119.89
N VAL A 943 31.25 46.01 120.18
CA VAL A 943 31.04 44.91 119.19
C VAL A 943 29.85 44.01 119.55
N THR A 944 29.35 44.03 120.79
CA THR A 944 28.22 43.19 121.21
C THR A 944 26.85 43.80 120.90
N ILE A 945 26.72 45.12 120.82
CA ILE A 945 25.44 45.81 120.56
C ILE A 945 25.00 45.76 119.08
N PRO A 946 25.89 45.93 118.06
CA PRO A 946 25.47 45.79 116.67
C PRO A 946 25.12 44.33 116.30
N LEU A 947 25.79 43.35 116.92
CA LEU A 947 25.60 41.93 116.65
C LEU A 947 24.27 41.40 117.24
N ILE A 948 23.86 41.92 118.40
CA ILE A 948 22.54 41.62 118.98
C ILE A 948 21.43 42.31 118.18
N CYS A 949 21.62 43.53 117.69
CA CYS A 949 20.66 44.19 116.79
C CYS A 949 20.51 43.47 115.44
N PHE A 950 21.60 42.93 114.88
CA PHE A 950 21.57 42.16 113.63
C PHE A 950 20.90 40.79 113.81
N LEU A 951 21.14 40.11 114.95
CA LEU A 951 20.49 38.85 115.28
C LEU A 951 18.99 39.02 115.61
N VAL A 952 18.59 40.11 116.26
CA VAL A 952 17.17 40.45 116.48
C VAL A 952 16.46 40.81 115.18
N LEU A 953 17.12 41.50 114.23
CA LEU A 953 16.59 41.75 112.88
C LEU A 953 16.40 40.46 112.08
N ILE A 954 17.36 39.52 112.15
CA ILE A 954 17.25 38.21 111.49
C ILE A 954 16.15 37.36 112.13
N ILE A 955 15.97 37.39 113.46
CA ILE A 955 14.88 36.68 114.15
C ILE A 955 13.51 37.31 113.85
N ILE A 956 13.40 38.64 113.72
CA ILE A 956 12.15 39.33 113.30
C ILE A 956 11.78 39.00 111.85
N ILE A 957 12.78 38.84 110.96
CA ILE A 957 12.55 38.47 109.55
C ILE A 957 12.21 36.97 109.42
N LEU A 958 12.79 36.11 110.26
CA LEU A 958 12.51 34.66 110.27
C LEU A 958 11.23 34.29 111.04
N LEU A 959 10.72 35.12 111.95
CA LEU A 959 9.41 34.94 112.63
C LEU A 959 8.23 35.60 111.90
N ARG A 960 8.44 36.25 110.75
CA ARG A 960 7.37 36.87 109.92
C ARG A 960 7.05 36.15 108.61
N ARG A 961 7.53 34.91 108.42
CA ARG A 961 7.14 34.07 107.29
C ARG A 961 6.39 32.84 107.74
N GLU A 962 5.07 32.96 107.77
CA GLU A 962 4.10 32.05 107.17
C GLU A 962 2.67 32.58 107.43
N PRO A 963 1.61 32.09 106.76
CA PRO A 963 1.33 32.12 105.32
C PRO A 963 -0.08 32.73 105.06
N LYS A 964 -0.44 33.14 103.83
CA LYS A 964 -1.82 33.16 103.23
C LYS A 964 -1.94 34.17 102.07
N ARG A 965 -2.36 33.70 100.87
CA ARG A 965 -3.74 33.76 100.28
C ARG A 965 -4.16 35.21 99.96
N SER A 966 -4.80 35.56 98.84
CA SER A 966 -5.59 34.79 97.87
C SER A 966 -6.06 35.72 96.73
N SER A 967 -6.25 35.11 95.55
CA SER A 967 -7.43 35.19 94.66
C SER A 967 -8.04 36.53 94.19
N GLU A 968 -8.21 36.58 92.86
CA GLU A 968 -9.44 36.94 92.11
C GLU A 968 -9.89 38.41 92.10
N GLN A 969 -10.50 39.02 91.07
CA GLN A 969 -11.20 38.66 89.82
C GLN A 969 -11.38 40.04 89.09
N ARG A 970 -11.62 40.26 87.79
CA ARG A 970 -12.63 39.67 86.88
C ARG A 970 -12.58 40.37 85.50
N LYS A 971 -12.87 39.58 84.43
CA LYS A 971 -13.74 39.88 83.26
C LYS A 971 -13.20 40.81 82.12
N GLN A 972 -13.35 40.53 80.82
CA GLN A 972 -14.27 39.61 80.11
C GLN A 972 -14.01 39.51 78.57
N LYS A 973 -14.32 38.32 77.98
CA LYS A 973 -14.78 37.95 76.60
C LYS A 973 -13.77 38.00 75.41
N ASP A 974 -13.77 37.10 74.42
CA ASP A 974 -14.70 36.02 74.02
C ASP A 974 -13.98 35.03 73.04
N THR A 975 -14.39 33.73 73.10
CA THR A 975 -14.55 32.70 72.03
C THR A 975 -13.42 32.34 71.03
N LEU A 976 -13.29 31.15 70.39
CA LEU A 976 -13.82 29.77 70.39
C LEU A 976 -12.90 29.00 69.37
N TRP A 977 -12.39 27.80 69.72
CA TRP A 977 -12.05 26.58 68.91
C TRP A 977 -11.52 26.68 67.45
N ALA A 978 -10.56 25.87 66.97
CA ALA A 978 -10.55 24.40 67.06
C ALA A 978 -9.16 23.73 66.83
N GLU A 979 -8.97 22.65 67.60
CA GLU A 979 -8.35 21.33 67.34
C GLU A 979 -7.15 21.12 66.40
N ASN A 980 -6.03 20.72 67.04
CA ASN A 980 -5.31 19.44 66.90
C ASN A 980 -5.08 18.79 65.52
N ASN A 981 -3.78 18.68 65.19
CA ASN A 981 -3.06 17.60 64.47
C ASN A 981 -3.70 16.18 64.58
N PRO A 982 -3.41 15.17 63.72
CA PRO A 982 -2.14 14.93 62.99
C PRO A 982 -2.25 14.18 61.61
N LEU A 983 -1.07 13.81 61.06
CA LEU A 983 -0.72 12.66 60.18
C LEU A 983 -0.44 12.91 58.67
N TYR A 984 0.80 12.53 58.32
CA TYR A 984 1.44 12.13 57.03
C TYR A 984 0.56 11.27 56.08
N PRO A 985 0.93 10.91 54.82
CA PRO A 985 2.20 11.07 54.05
C PRO A 985 2.04 11.52 52.55
N LEU A 986 3.17 11.48 51.81
CA LEU A 986 3.42 11.53 50.34
C LEU A 986 4.00 12.85 49.80
#